data_AF-A0A3A8I499-F1
#
_entry.id   AF-A0A3A8I499-F1
#
_cell.length_a   1.000
_cell.length_b   1.000
_cell.length_c   1.000
_cell.angle_alpha   90.00
_cell.angle_beta   90.00
_cell.angle_gamma   90.00
#
_symmetry.space_group_name_H-M   'P 1'
#
loop_
_entity.id
_entity.type
_entity.pdbx_description
1 polymer ?
#
loop_
_entity_poly.entity_id
_entity_poly.type
_entity_poly.pdbx_seq_one_letter_code
_entity_poly.pdbx_strand_id
1 'polypeptide(L)'
;MTAAVALVGQRGGNSQPGREDANTVNVVSVPTPGTVSTPYPVFPHGNTLTQPLDEGDVRAQQFLAFYAKQGGVTFPSLTKGDLAALPARTLDIAHNGLNLGSQRFNSSLVCQSCHDADWLASDDLTLPPDAPPTYKPLATMAYWRMKGVDQLWDDNTAPSFLDPTAPLPLAANWSPFGDWSASVKALAGRDPIFLAQVETTRKLSPHQPAKVDTLCLRCHSPLAQRQADGEGRAFTHDLLYATPANSPTDPEGAVLGALGRDGVSCSACHSVAPASGQPWNGTDYTAFYGTTSGTIFGDHVSDRLKTRSETVQPPAFPFTSSMNLRPGTIVGPDTHLNKQPMAAAGLSLETAATVGGHSYLRDSMVCGSCHVVILPKVPTNYRPSMPIAEAEAQGVYTRPVSCAQNQTTFSSTGDFLTDPCVELAYEQTTYFEWLNSGYAQSTDTCMTCHMQITKPALPFDGSVKVAQQNEALAAFYRDNQTLPPRQYNRHTLLGINLFVHEMFQQFPDVLGLDFYAQPDSRVPPYLQSPEILARTPNLVTNPGAEDGPKADLTADGWVPDTGATVTVVEQQGASPQLIQPSHGAQFFQLSGGASLTVDVSAYQALIDKAAGAATVQWGATVYCDGVLPCGTLTLQQKTGQGAWTNTAGVINMPPSHQRWIPVQAAEPTRIPAGTSALRLSFQPGRALSVDDVFLALKFPDGSVAPLTDGKRDYTFAKNLLNAEQSILDLAVNNSQGIFDPTQPAVLVAVDSYSEDNGTLNVPVTVTSNVGHKFPSGAGFRRAFLQFEVSDADGKVLWASGQPNALGVICSGVCKSDDSALLASEFTTDASKLQPNHQVITRQDQAQIYELRAVDDMNRLTSLELQQFKEVKDNRLLPDGWISPEQRKPDEMLLGLNLQQMARLTEPFSFVLGPNDTSVSGDKDFNTSPAQGTDHVTFQVPLAMVSGWKNIRVRMNYQTIPPAYLNARFRDSLLDGKGNPSQPEPAVKRLIYMTSHLNTKTSLSYKSQGQGASQVDLMNNWSMVLSEASMTKP
;
A
#
# COMPACT_ATOMS: atom_id res chain seq x y z
N MET A 1 -8.60 36.34 -22.94
CA MET A 1 -7.94 35.26 -23.68
C MET A 1 -8.82 34.04 -23.52
N THR A 2 -9.70 33.88 -24.49
CA THR A 2 -10.82 32.93 -24.54
C THR A 2 -10.58 32.14 -25.81
N ALA A 3 -10.34 30.83 -25.70
CA ALA A 3 -10.25 29.94 -26.85
C ALA A 3 -11.14 28.72 -26.58
N ALA A 4 -12.07 28.53 -27.51
CA ALA A 4 -13.26 27.73 -27.40
C ALA A 4 -13.01 26.22 -27.39
N VAL A 5 -13.80 25.54 -26.56
CA VAL A 5 -14.14 24.12 -26.68
C VAL A 5 -14.93 23.92 -27.98
N ALA A 6 -14.43 23.08 -28.87
CA ALA A 6 -15.17 22.56 -30.01
C ALA A 6 -15.25 21.04 -29.88
N LEU A 7 -16.47 20.57 -29.59
CA LEU A 7 -16.89 19.17 -29.62
C LEU A 7 -16.71 18.58 -31.04
N VAL A 8 -16.07 17.42 -31.12
CA VAL A 8 -16.14 16.56 -32.32
C VAL A 8 -16.44 15.13 -31.89
N GLY A 9 -17.70 14.74 -32.10
CA GLY A 9 -18.05 13.66 -33.04
C GLY A 9 -17.99 12.20 -32.56
N GLN A 10 -19.17 11.69 -32.20
CA GLN A 10 -19.52 10.26 -32.33
C GLN A 10 -19.06 9.68 -33.68
N ARG A 11 -18.48 8.47 -33.67
CA ARG A 11 -18.50 7.56 -34.82
C ARG A 11 -18.92 6.16 -34.39
N GLY A 12 -20.24 5.96 -34.33
CA GLY A 12 -20.84 4.69 -34.73
C GLY A 12 -20.93 4.67 -36.25
N GLY A 13 -20.41 3.63 -36.87
CA GLY A 13 -20.41 3.45 -38.33
C GLY A 13 -20.48 1.97 -38.67
N ASN A 14 -21.72 1.47 -38.72
CA ASN A 14 -22.06 0.13 -39.15
C ASN A 14 -21.99 0.07 -40.69
N SER A 15 -21.10 -0.75 -41.26
CA SER A 15 -21.24 -1.21 -42.64
C SER A 15 -20.45 -2.50 -42.86
N GLN A 16 -21.13 -3.65 -42.78
CA GLN A 16 -20.67 -4.88 -43.42
C GLN A 16 -20.94 -4.82 -44.93
N PRO A 17 -20.07 -5.46 -45.73
CA PRO A 17 -20.53 -6.51 -46.63
C PRO A 17 -19.76 -7.81 -46.42
N GLY A 18 -20.47 -8.93 -46.54
CA GLY A 18 -20.02 -10.26 -46.12
C GLY A 18 -18.73 -10.77 -46.76
N ARG A 19 -17.93 -11.41 -45.92
CA ARG A 19 -17.02 -12.53 -46.25
C ARG A 19 -17.14 -13.57 -45.14
N GLU A 20 -17.42 -14.80 -45.52
CA GLU A 20 -17.11 -15.97 -44.70
C GLU A 20 -15.59 -16.01 -44.56
N ASP A 21 -15.06 -15.86 -43.34
CA ASP A 21 -13.68 -16.21 -43.01
C ASP A 21 -13.68 -17.04 -41.72
N ALA A 22 -13.26 -18.29 -41.88
CA ALA A 22 -13.04 -19.25 -40.81
C ALA A 22 -11.64 -19.02 -40.23
N ASN A 23 -11.57 -18.37 -39.06
CA ASN A 23 -10.47 -18.41 -38.08
C ASN A 23 -11.01 -17.74 -36.81
N THR A 24 -11.48 -18.53 -35.84
CA THR A 24 -11.96 -18.02 -34.56
C THR A 24 -10.77 -17.60 -33.70
N VAL A 25 -10.46 -16.30 -33.69
CA VAL A 25 -9.58 -15.68 -32.70
C VAL A 25 -10.36 -15.56 -31.39
N ASN A 26 -10.02 -16.40 -30.41
CA ASN A 26 -10.57 -16.28 -29.06
C ASN A 26 -9.71 -15.28 -28.28
N VAL A 27 -10.12 -14.01 -28.28
CA VAL A 27 -9.62 -13.04 -27.30
C VAL A 27 -10.23 -13.41 -25.96
N VAL A 28 -9.41 -13.85 -25.00
CA VAL A 28 -9.88 -14.28 -23.67
C VAL A 28 -10.34 -13.08 -22.82
N SER A 29 -9.95 -11.85 -23.19
CA SER A 29 -10.43 -10.60 -22.60
C SER A 29 -11.42 -9.87 -23.52
N VAL A 30 -12.65 -10.40 -23.64
CA VAL A 30 -13.76 -9.59 -24.18
C VAL A 30 -14.24 -8.66 -23.05
N PRO A 31 -14.32 -7.34 -23.25
CA PRO A 31 -14.97 -6.45 -22.29
C PRO A 31 -16.40 -6.93 -22.13
N THR A 32 -16.72 -7.49 -20.97
CA THR A 32 -18.12 -7.72 -20.65
C THR A 32 -18.67 -6.34 -20.27
N PRO A 33 -19.79 -5.86 -20.84
CA PRO A 33 -20.57 -4.78 -20.25
C PRO A 33 -21.22 -5.34 -18.97
N GLY A 34 -20.37 -5.63 -17.98
CA GLY A 34 -20.73 -6.19 -16.71
C GLY A 34 -20.78 -5.05 -15.72
N THR A 35 -21.97 -4.45 -15.58
CA THR A 35 -22.33 -3.70 -14.40
C THR A 35 -22.24 -4.65 -13.21
N VAL A 36 -21.10 -4.71 -12.56
CA VAL A 36 -21.09 -5.22 -11.20
C VAL A 36 -21.61 -4.02 -10.34
N SER A 37 -22.37 -4.26 -9.27
CA SER A 37 -22.71 -3.31 -8.19
C SER A 37 -21.61 -2.54 -7.42
N THR A 38 -21.42 -1.21 -7.51
CA THR A 38 -20.67 -0.52 -6.43
C THR A 38 -21.49 -0.44 -5.14
N PRO A 39 -20.88 -0.60 -3.94
CA PRO A 39 -19.46 -0.93 -3.71
C PRO A 39 -19.27 -2.45 -3.59
N TYR A 40 -18.35 -3.01 -4.37
CA TYR A 40 -18.09 -4.45 -4.37
C TYR A 40 -17.61 -4.96 -3.03
N PRO A 41 -18.08 -6.15 -2.61
CA PRO A 41 -17.53 -6.81 -1.44
C PRO A 41 -16.05 -7.11 -1.68
N VAL A 42 -15.24 -6.81 -0.67
CA VAL A 42 -13.97 -7.48 -0.43
C VAL A 42 -14.20 -8.96 -0.66
N PHE A 43 -13.45 -9.60 -1.56
CA PHE A 43 -13.59 -11.05 -1.72
C PHE A 43 -13.10 -11.72 -0.43
N PRO A 44 -13.95 -12.49 0.28
CA PRO A 44 -13.53 -13.19 1.49
C PRO A 44 -12.64 -14.34 1.09
N HIS A 45 -11.34 -14.09 0.92
CA HIS A 45 -10.38 -15.14 0.57
C HIS A 45 -9.95 -16.00 1.77
N GLY A 46 -10.53 -15.81 2.95
CA GLY A 46 -10.07 -16.45 4.18
C GLY A 46 -8.60 -16.12 4.48
N ASN A 47 -8.05 -16.62 5.58
CA ASN A 47 -6.65 -16.37 5.95
C ASN A 47 -5.64 -17.11 5.04
N THR A 48 -6.06 -17.67 3.91
CA THR A 48 -5.26 -18.55 3.04
C THR A 48 -4.11 -17.85 2.34
N LEU A 49 -4.17 -16.51 2.16
CA LEU A 49 -3.09 -15.69 1.61
C LEU A 49 -2.00 -15.31 2.65
N THR A 50 -2.21 -15.62 3.94
CA THR A 50 -1.29 -15.21 5.03
C THR A 50 -0.22 -16.26 5.36
N GLN A 51 -0.13 -17.35 4.59
CA GLN A 51 0.70 -18.50 4.93
C GLN A 51 1.95 -18.56 4.05
N PRO A 52 3.11 -18.09 4.55
CA PRO A 52 4.38 -18.28 3.87
C PRO A 52 4.74 -19.78 3.82
N LEU A 53 5.73 -20.10 3.00
CA LEU A 53 6.32 -21.44 2.97
C LEU A 53 7.01 -21.74 4.31
N ASP A 54 6.91 -22.98 4.76
CA ASP A 54 7.66 -23.45 5.92
C ASP A 54 9.18 -23.42 5.66
N GLU A 55 9.99 -23.28 6.71
CA GLU A 55 11.47 -23.22 6.60
C GLU A 55 12.10 -24.45 5.91
N GLY A 56 11.44 -25.60 6.02
CA GLY A 56 11.83 -26.86 5.38
C GLY A 56 11.23 -27.10 4.00
N ASP A 57 10.44 -26.17 3.43
CA ASP A 57 9.77 -26.37 2.15
C ASP A 57 10.80 -26.51 1.01
N VAL A 58 10.62 -27.55 0.18
CA VAL A 58 11.52 -27.86 -0.94
C VAL A 58 11.64 -26.70 -1.92
N ARG A 59 10.58 -25.90 -2.11
CA ARG A 59 10.59 -24.73 -2.99
C ARG A 59 11.50 -23.62 -2.47
N ALA A 60 11.49 -23.36 -1.17
CA ALA A 60 12.37 -22.39 -0.54
C ALA A 60 13.85 -22.82 -0.68
N GLN A 61 14.13 -24.10 -0.45
CA GLN A 61 15.48 -24.67 -0.63
C GLN A 61 15.94 -24.62 -2.10
N GLN A 62 15.04 -24.89 -3.05
CA GLN A 62 15.34 -24.75 -4.49
C GLN A 62 15.64 -23.32 -4.88
N PHE A 63 14.88 -22.34 -4.37
CA PHE A 63 15.14 -20.92 -4.58
C PHE A 63 16.55 -20.53 -4.10
N LEU A 64 16.89 -20.87 -2.84
CA LEU A 64 18.19 -20.55 -2.26
C LEU A 64 19.33 -21.24 -3.01
N ALA A 65 19.19 -22.52 -3.35
CA ALA A 65 20.19 -23.26 -4.11
C ALA A 65 20.41 -22.67 -5.52
N PHE A 66 19.33 -22.25 -6.18
CA PHE A 66 19.40 -21.62 -7.49
C PHE A 66 20.20 -20.31 -7.42
N TYR A 67 19.82 -19.38 -6.55
CA TYR A 67 20.51 -18.09 -6.44
C TYR A 67 21.92 -18.19 -5.86
N ALA A 68 22.20 -19.20 -5.04
CA ALA A 68 23.57 -19.48 -4.57
C ALA A 68 24.47 -19.83 -5.75
N LYS A 69 23.99 -20.68 -6.66
CA LYS A 69 24.69 -21.06 -7.89
C LYS A 69 24.84 -19.87 -8.85
N GLN A 70 23.77 -19.12 -9.13
CA GLN A 70 23.83 -18.01 -10.09
C GLN A 70 24.63 -16.81 -9.58
N GLY A 71 24.56 -16.54 -8.28
CA GLY A 71 25.25 -15.42 -7.65
C GLY A 71 26.69 -15.74 -7.23
N GLY A 72 27.06 -17.02 -7.17
CA GLY A 72 28.34 -17.45 -6.61
C GLY A 72 28.45 -17.12 -5.12
N VAL A 73 27.34 -17.23 -4.38
CA VAL A 73 27.23 -16.83 -2.97
C VAL A 73 26.84 -18.01 -2.08
N THR A 74 27.09 -17.87 -0.79
CA THR A 74 26.56 -18.77 0.24
C THR A 74 25.56 -18.02 1.09
N PHE A 75 24.34 -18.52 1.20
CA PHE A 75 23.33 -17.93 2.06
C PHE A 75 23.56 -18.31 3.53
N PRO A 76 23.34 -17.37 4.47
CA PRO A 76 23.24 -17.74 5.89
C PRO A 76 22.04 -18.64 6.13
N SER A 77 22.14 -19.53 7.12
CA SER A 77 20.97 -20.25 7.64
C SER A 77 20.12 -19.26 8.43
N LEU A 78 18.98 -18.85 7.86
CA LEU A 78 18.06 -17.89 8.47
C LEU A 78 16.75 -18.59 8.84
N THR A 79 16.35 -18.43 10.09
CA THR A 79 15.00 -18.73 10.58
C THR A 79 14.20 -17.44 10.69
N LYS A 80 12.87 -17.55 10.81
CA LYS A 80 12.02 -16.37 11.03
C LYS A 80 12.43 -15.56 12.26
N GLY A 81 12.88 -16.25 13.32
CA GLY A 81 13.32 -15.64 14.58
C GLY A 81 14.64 -14.88 14.48
N ASP A 82 15.45 -15.11 13.44
CA ASP A 82 16.71 -14.40 13.21
C ASP A 82 16.52 -13.02 12.57
N LEU A 83 15.28 -12.69 12.15
CA LEU A 83 14.96 -11.44 11.47
C LEU A 83 14.72 -10.32 12.48
N ALA A 84 15.35 -9.16 12.26
CA ALA A 84 15.02 -7.96 13.01
C ALA A 84 13.63 -7.47 12.58
N ALA A 85 12.65 -7.65 13.46
CA ALA A 85 11.29 -7.17 13.24
C ALA A 85 11.23 -5.64 13.29
N LEU A 86 10.45 -5.05 12.40
CA LEU A 86 10.08 -3.65 12.53
C LEU A 86 9.09 -3.49 13.70
N PRO A 87 9.15 -2.37 14.45
CA PRO A 87 8.19 -2.10 15.50
C PRO A 87 6.74 -2.20 15.02
N ALA A 88 5.89 -2.72 15.92
CA ALA A 88 4.45 -2.86 15.71
C ALA A 88 3.84 -1.51 15.31
N ARG A 89 3.00 -1.51 14.29
CA ARG A 89 2.39 -0.29 13.74
C ARG A 89 1.37 0.31 14.72
N THR A 90 0.87 -0.47 15.67
CA THR A 90 0.15 0.05 16.85
C THR A 90 0.96 1.07 17.66
N LEU A 91 2.29 0.95 17.71
CA LEU A 91 3.17 1.94 18.36
C LEU A 91 3.24 3.24 17.53
N ASP A 92 3.25 3.15 16.19
CA ASP A 92 3.31 4.34 15.34
C ASP A 92 2.10 5.24 15.56
N ILE A 93 0.94 4.59 15.66
CA ILE A 93 -0.34 5.20 15.95
C ILE A 93 -0.31 5.88 17.33
N ALA A 94 0.23 5.21 18.35
CA ALA A 94 0.29 5.72 19.71
C ALA A 94 1.23 6.91 19.89
N HIS A 95 2.32 7.00 19.12
CA HIS A 95 3.40 7.98 19.38
C HIS A 95 3.35 9.23 18.50
N ASN A 96 2.74 9.16 17.30
CA ASN A 96 2.74 10.26 16.33
C ASN A 96 1.50 11.17 16.35
N GLY A 97 0.47 10.82 17.13
CA GLY A 97 -0.83 11.51 17.12
C GLY A 97 -1.08 12.48 18.27
N LEU A 98 -0.14 12.65 19.21
CA LEU A 98 -0.46 13.18 20.55
C LEU A 98 0.03 14.61 20.84
N ASN A 99 0.92 15.19 20.03
CA ASN A 99 1.35 16.58 20.21
C ASN A 99 0.83 17.48 19.09
N LEU A 100 -0.47 17.44 18.89
CA LEU A 100 -1.15 18.08 17.78
C LEU A 100 -0.96 19.62 17.73
N GLY A 101 -0.78 20.26 18.88
CA GLY A 101 -0.49 21.70 18.99
C GLY A 101 0.99 22.08 18.81
N SER A 102 1.89 21.12 18.55
CA SER A 102 3.33 21.39 18.41
C SER A 102 3.74 22.03 17.10
N GLN A 103 2.83 22.17 16.13
CA GLN A 103 3.17 22.53 14.76
C GLN A 103 4.25 21.60 14.17
N ARG A 104 4.21 20.30 14.51
CA ARG A 104 5.01 19.21 13.91
C ARG A 104 4.16 18.39 12.92
N PHE A 105 4.79 17.50 12.13
CA PHE A 105 4.05 16.65 11.20
C PHE A 105 3.25 15.60 11.96
N ASN A 106 2.09 15.23 11.41
CA ASN A 106 1.19 14.26 12.01
C ASN A 106 1.06 13.03 11.11
N SER A 107 0.81 11.87 11.72
CA SER A 107 0.52 10.64 10.99
C SER A 107 -0.85 10.67 10.31
N SER A 108 -1.07 9.74 9.38
CA SER A 108 -2.34 9.56 8.66
C SER A 108 -3.54 9.32 9.60
N LEU A 109 -3.30 8.86 10.83
CA LEU A 109 -4.34 8.62 11.84
C LEU A 109 -5.06 9.91 12.25
N VAL A 110 -4.32 11.01 12.39
CA VAL A 110 -4.94 12.30 12.77
C VAL A 110 -5.91 12.75 11.69
N CYS A 111 -5.59 12.49 10.43
CA CYS A 111 -6.50 12.73 9.31
C CYS A 111 -7.73 11.82 9.35
N GLN A 112 -7.60 10.57 9.82
CA GLN A 112 -8.72 9.64 9.91
C GLN A 112 -9.81 10.12 10.88
N SER A 113 -9.44 10.42 12.13
CA SER A 113 -10.40 10.92 13.14
C SER A 113 -11.13 12.18 12.66
N CYS A 114 -10.44 12.98 11.89
CA CYS A 114 -10.89 14.23 11.30
C CYS A 114 -11.83 14.05 10.10
N HIS A 115 -11.57 13.07 9.22
CA HIS A 115 -12.48 12.71 8.13
C HIS A 115 -13.72 11.96 8.63
N ASP A 116 -13.57 11.20 9.71
CA ASP A 116 -14.69 10.57 10.40
C ASP A 116 -15.56 11.62 11.12
N ALA A 117 -14.97 12.74 11.55
CA ALA A 117 -15.61 13.83 12.28
C ALA A 117 -16.40 14.85 11.46
N ASP A 118 -16.32 14.82 10.13
CA ASP A 118 -16.84 15.89 9.26
C ASP A 118 -18.38 15.95 9.16
N TRP A 119 -19.13 15.30 10.07
CA TRP A 119 -20.59 15.28 10.03
C TRP A 119 -21.34 16.12 11.07
N LEU A 120 -20.68 16.90 11.92
CA LEU A 120 -21.37 17.86 12.79
C LEU A 120 -20.53 19.14 13.00
N ALA A 121 -20.54 20.04 12.00
CA ALA A 121 -20.45 21.47 12.29
C ALA A 121 -21.01 22.30 11.13
N SER A 122 -22.29 22.62 11.20
CA SER A 122 -22.72 23.93 10.76
C SER A 122 -23.66 24.46 11.83
N ASP A 123 -23.19 25.44 12.59
CA ASP A 123 -23.99 26.18 13.58
C ASP A 123 -25.07 27.07 12.90
N ASP A 124 -25.18 27.01 11.56
CA ASP A 124 -26.13 27.75 10.72
C ASP A 124 -27.21 26.83 10.12
N LEU A 125 -27.82 25.98 10.94
CA LEU A 125 -29.06 25.28 10.58
C LEU A 125 -30.25 25.91 11.29
N THR A 126 -30.50 27.20 11.03
CA THR A 126 -31.90 27.65 11.05
C THR A 126 -32.65 26.87 9.98
N LEU A 127 -33.50 25.94 10.42
CA LEU A 127 -34.37 25.16 9.54
C LEU A 127 -35.15 26.12 8.62
N PRO A 128 -35.24 25.85 7.31
CA PRO A 128 -36.21 26.53 6.46
C PRO A 128 -37.60 26.46 7.11
N PRO A 129 -38.41 27.53 7.10
CA PRO A 129 -39.72 27.59 7.79
C PRO A 129 -40.71 26.49 7.38
N ASP A 130 -40.44 25.82 6.27
CA ASP A 130 -41.20 24.81 5.57
C ASP A 130 -40.60 23.39 5.69
N ALA A 131 -39.59 23.19 6.54
CA ALA A 131 -39.03 21.87 6.81
C ALA A 131 -40.07 20.91 7.43
N PRO A 132 -40.23 19.67 6.92
CA PRO A 132 -41.18 18.71 7.47
C PRO A 132 -40.81 18.30 8.90
N PRO A 133 -41.79 17.95 9.76
CA PRO A 133 -41.55 17.53 11.16
C PRO A 133 -40.71 16.25 11.33
N THR A 134 -40.28 15.61 10.25
CA THR A 134 -39.41 14.42 10.21
C THR A 134 -37.92 14.75 10.11
N TYR A 135 -37.54 16.03 10.02
CA TYR A 135 -36.14 16.47 10.04
C TYR A 135 -35.51 16.14 11.41
N LYS A 136 -34.53 15.21 11.46
CA LYS A 136 -33.74 14.93 12.67
C LYS A 136 -32.23 15.03 12.37
N PRO A 137 -31.44 15.68 13.24
CA PRO A 137 -29.98 15.63 13.16
C PRO A 137 -29.50 14.18 13.37
N LEU A 138 -28.60 13.70 12.52
CA LEU A 138 -27.95 12.40 12.68
C LEU A 138 -26.79 12.59 13.65
N ALA A 139 -26.86 11.93 14.80
CA ALA A 139 -25.98 12.20 15.93
C ALA A 139 -24.61 11.51 15.84
N THR A 140 -24.46 10.44 15.04
CA THR A 140 -23.24 9.60 15.07
C THR A 140 -22.99 8.93 13.70
N MET A 141 -21.72 8.90 13.25
CA MET A 141 -21.27 8.00 12.19
C MET A 141 -21.21 6.59 12.77
N ALA A 142 -21.57 5.56 11.99
CA ALA A 142 -21.57 4.18 12.46
C ALA A 142 -20.76 3.25 11.55
N TYR A 143 -19.72 2.59 12.07
CA TYR A 143 -19.11 1.38 11.49
C TYR A 143 -19.89 0.17 12.02
N TRP A 144 -20.36 -0.70 11.14
CA TRP A 144 -21.04 -1.94 11.53
C TRP A 144 -20.35 -3.15 10.91
N ARG A 145 -20.31 -4.28 11.65
CA ARG A 145 -20.10 -5.61 11.07
C ARG A 145 -21.27 -6.54 11.40
N MET A 146 -21.77 -7.18 10.35
CA MET A 146 -22.20 -8.58 10.18
C MET A 146 -22.94 -9.36 11.27
N LYS A 147 -23.83 -10.23 10.77
CA LYS A 147 -24.13 -11.56 11.34
C LYS A 147 -22.86 -12.22 11.91
N GLY A 148 -22.88 -12.46 13.21
CA GLY A 148 -21.76 -13.03 13.98
C GLY A 148 -22.20 -14.01 15.07
N VAL A 149 -23.40 -14.58 14.94
CA VAL A 149 -23.90 -15.65 15.83
C VAL A 149 -23.74 -17.05 15.19
N ASP A 150 -23.39 -17.15 13.90
CA ASP A 150 -23.84 -18.31 13.13
C ASP A 150 -22.77 -19.35 12.71
N GLN A 151 -21.46 -19.20 13.00
CA GLN A 151 -20.44 -20.10 12.39
C GLN A 151 -19.43 -20.78 13.32
N LEU A 152 -19.70 -20.89 14.63
CA LEU A 152 -18.95 -21.80 15.52
C LEU A 152 -19.85 -22.63 16.47
N TRP A 153 -21.09 -22.90 16.08
CA TRP A 153 -21.70 -24.21 16.38
C TRP A 153 -21.19 -25.19 15.33
N ASP A 154 -20.26 -26.06 15.71
CA ASP A 154 -19.85 -27.17 14.86
C ASP A 154 -20.56 -28.44 15.34
N ASP A 155 -21.87 -28.52 15.04
CA ASP A 155 -22.67 -29.73 15.26
C ASP A 155 -23.47 -30.17 14.03
N ASN A 156 -22.94 -30.00 12.82
CA ASN A 156 -23.54 -30.57 11.59
C ASN A 156 -25.05 -30.31 11.37
N THR A 157 -25.61 -29.25 11.97
CA THR A 157 -27.02 -28.87 11.73
C THR A 157 -27.09 -27.70 10.75
N ALA A 158 -27.90 -27.88 9.69
CA ALA A 158 -28.01 -26.96 8.55
C ALA A 158 -28.57 -25.55 8.88
N PRO A 159 -28.28 -24.54 8.04
CA PRO A 159 -28.71 -23.15 8.23
C PRO A 159 -30.25 -23.04 8.21
N SER A 160 -30.79 -22.12 9.02
CA SER A 160 -32.23 -21.92 9.26
C SER A 160 -33.15 -22.11 8.04
N PHE A 161 -34.31 -22.71 8.31
CA PHE A 161 -35.25 -23.43 7.44
C PHE A 161 -35.89 -22.71 6.22
N LEU A 162 -35.42 -21.54 5.76
CA LEU A 162 -36.14 -20.77 4.72
C LEU A 162 -35.34 -20.25 3.50
N ASP A 163 -34.00 -20.28 3.49
CA ASP A 163 -33.24 -20.17 2.24
C ASP A 163 -31.80 -20.72 2.40
N PRO A 164 -31.49 -21.89 1.82
CA PRO A 164 -30.19 -22.54 1.94
C PRO A 164 -29.07 -21.95 1.07
N THR A 165 -29.30 -20.89 0.29
CA THR A 165 -28.34 -20.43 -0.73
C THR A 165 -27.96 -18.94 -0.70
N ALA A 166 -28.48 -18.14 0.23
CA ALA A 166 -28.23 -16.70 0.26
C ALA A 166 -26.89 -16.34 0.97
N PRO A 167 -25.88 -15.80 0.26
CA PRO A 167 -24.68 -15.23 0.89
C PRO A 167 -25.00 -13.88 1.55
N LEU A 168 -24.31 -13.56 2.65
CA LEU A 168 -24.46 -12.28 3.35
C LEU A 168 -23.31 -11.32 3.00
N PRO A 169 -23.58 -10.02 2.81
CA PRO A 169 -22.58 -9.06 2.36
C PRO A 169 -21.55 -8.73 3.45
N LEU A 170 -20.28 -8.70 3.06
CA LEU A 170 -19.22 -8.21 3.93
C LEU A 170 -19.36 -6.70 4.13
N ALA A 171 -19.47 -6.27 5.39
CA ALA A 171 -19.19 -4.89 5.74
C ALA A 171 -17.68 -4.67 5.66
N ALA A 172 -17.26 -3.71 4.85
CA ALA A 172 -15.89 -3.28 4.69
C ALA A 172 -15.75 -1.84 5.22
N ASN A 173 -14.58 -1.49 5.76
CA ASN A 173 -14.27 -0.11 6.13
C ASN A 173 -13.70 0.59 4.89
N TRP A 174 -14.39 1.63 4.41
CA TRP A 174 -14.01 2.42 3.24
C TRP A 174 -13.62 3.85 3.62
N SER A 175 -12.98 4.00 4.78
CA SER A 175 -12.35 5.27 5.12
C SER A 175 -11.21 5.58 4.16
N PRO A 176 -10.96 6.86 3.84
CA PRO A 176 -9.74 7.28 3.13
C PRO A 176 -8.47 6.73 3.79
N PHE A 177 -8.43 6.62 5.12
CA PHE A 177 -7.34 5.98 5.84
C PHE A 177 -7.24 4.48 5.55
N GLY A 178 -8.33 3.71 5.60
CA GLY A 178 -8.30 2.28 5.31
C GLY A 178 -7.72 1.98 3.94
N ASP A 179 -8.19 2.70 2.91
CA ASP A 179 -7.68 2.57 1.53
C ASP A 179 -6.20 3.01 1.42
N TRP A 180 -5.81 4.13 2.04
CA TRP A 180 -4.44 4.64 1.93
C TRP A 180 -3.42 3.83 2.73
N SER A 181 -3.76 3.51 3.98
CA SER A 181 -2.88 2.88 4.98
C SER A 181 -2.40 1.49 4.56
N ALA A 182 -3.13 0.86 3.65
CA ALA A 182 -2.87 -0.42 3.01
C ALA A 182 -2.03 -0.32 1.73
N SER A 183 -1.86 0.89 1.16
CA SER A 183 -1.13 1.10 -0.08
C SER A 183 0.38 0.91 0.09
N VAL A 184 1.08 0.58 -1.00
CA VAL A 184 2.55 0.48 -1.00
C VAL A 184 3.23 1.80 -0.59
N LYS A 185 2.53 2.93 -0.69
CA LYS A 185 3.05 4.26 -0.39
C LYS A 185 2.97 4.57 1.10
N ALA A 186 1.87 4.24 1.76
CA ALA A 186 1.80 4.26 3.23
C ALA A 186 2.78 3.24 3.85
N LEU A 187 3.02 2.12 3.17
CA LEU A 187 3.94 1.08 3.63
C LEU A 187 5.38 1.28 3.16
N ALA A 188 5.71 2.40 2.49
CA ALA A 188 7.03 2.63 1.89
C ALA A 188 8.18 2.65 2.93
N GLY A 189 7.92 3.06 4.17
CA GLY A 189 8.87 2.99 5.28
C GLY A 189 9.06 1.58 5.86
N ARG A 190 8.23 0.61 5.44
CA ARG A 190 8.27 -0.80 5.85
C ARG A 190 8.63 -1.74 4.68
N ASP A 191 8.76 -1.21 3.47
CA ASP A 191 9.03 -1.97 2.25
C ASP A 191 10.37 -2.74 2.34
N PRO A 192 10.33 -4.09 2.38
CA PRO A 192 11.54 -4.90 2.54
C PRO A 192 12.49 -4.83 1.33
N ILE A 193 11.97 -4.58 0.13
CA ILE A 193 12.77 -4.45 -1.10
C ILE A 193 13.55 -3.14 -1.05
N PHE A 194 12.85 -2.04 -0.75
CA PHE A 194 13.46 -0.71 -0.63
C PHE A 194 14.51 -0.66 0.50
N LEU A 195 14.22 -1.18 1.68
CA LEU A 195 15.17 -1.11 2.80
C LEU A 195 16.44 -1.94 2.52
N ALA A 196 16.30 -3.13 1.90
CA ALA A 196 17.45 -3.94 1.49
C ALA A 196 18.29 -3.24 0.40
N GLN A 197 17.62 -2.53 -0.50
CA GLN A 197 18.27 -1.70 -1.51
C GLN A 197 19.08 -0.55 -0.89
N VAL A 198 18.51 0.19 0.08
CA VAL A 198 19.22 1.24 0.82
C VAL A 198 20.44 0.68 1.54
N GLU A 199 20.30 -0.45 2.25
CA GLU A 199 21.42 -1.12 2.91
C GLU A 199 22.54 -1.50 1.94
N THR A 200 22.19 -1.98 0.75
CA THR A 200 23.17 -2.30 -0.30
C THR A 200 23.86 -1.03 -0.80
N THR A 201 23.09 0.04 -1.05
CA THR A 201 23.61 1.32 -1.57
C THR A 201 24.53 2.03 -0.57
N ARG A 202 24.29 1.89 0.75
CA ARG A 202 25.18 2.43 1.80
C ARG A 202 26.61 1.92 1.69
N LYS A 203 26.83 0.69 1.21
CA LYS A 203 28.18 0.11 1.04
C LYS A 203 29.04 0.90 0.03
N LEU A 204 28.43 1.64 -0.88
CA LEU A 204 29.12 2.42 -1.91
C LEU A 204 29.60 3.78 -1.39
N SER A 205 28.93 4.30 -0.36
CA SER A 205 29.26 5.57 0.29
C SER A 205 29.62 5.33 1.76
N PRO A 206 30.65 4.50 2.06
CA PRO A 206 30.96 4.08 3.43
C PRO A 206 31.39 5.26 4.34
N HIS A 207 31.79 6.38 3.74
CA HIS A 207 32.16 7.60 4.47
C HIS A 207 30.95 8.47 4.85
N GLN A 208 29.79 8.29 4.21
CA GLN A 208 28.57 9.06 4.47
C GLN A 208 27.27 8.23 4.33
N PRO A 209 27.15 7.07 5.02
CA PRO A 209 25.98 6.19 4.90
C PRO A 209 24.68 6.88 5.34
N ALA A 210 24.73 7.76 6.34
CA ALA A 210 23.56 8.50 6.80
C ALA A 210 22.98 9.45 5.74
N LYS A 211 23.80 9.90 4.78
CA LYS A 211 23.31 10.74 3.67
C LYS A 211 22.57 9.93 2.62
N VAL A 212 22.97 8.67 2.41
CA VAL A 212 22.20 7.73 1.58
C VAL A 212 20.82 7.55 2.19
N ASP A 213 20.75 7.26 3.50
CA ASP A 213 19.47 7.11 4.20
C ASP A 213 18.61 8.37 4.08
N THR A 214 19.19 9.54 4.37
CA THR A 214 18.49 10.82 4.32
C THR A 214 17.96 11.12 2.91
N LEU A 215 18.75 10.83 1.87
CA LEU A 215 18.34 11.02 0.47
C LEU A 215 17.17 10.08 0.09
N CYS A 216 17.28 8.80 0.41
CA CYS A 216 16.28 7.79 0.03
C CYS A 216 14.99 7.94 0.85
N LEU A 217 15.09 8.15 2.16
CA LEU A 217 13.94 8.32 3.07
C LEU A 217 13.25 9.68 2.92
N ARG A 218 13.89 10.66 2.26
CA ARG A 218 13.23 11.89 1.82
C ARG A 218 12.03 11.60 0.89
N CYS A 219 12.05 10.48 0.16
CA CYS A 219 10.96 10.04 -0.72
C CYS A 219 10.07 8.95 -0.09
N HIS A 220 10.66 8.02 0.68
CA HIS A 220 9.94 6.85 1.23
C HIS A 220 9.35 7.08 2.63
N SER A 221 9.87 8.07 3.37
CA SER A 221 9.41 8.49 4.70
C SER A 221 9.47 10.02 4.83
N PRO A 222 8.85 10.77 3.90
CA PRO A 222 9.08 12.20 3.72
C PRO A 222 8.84 13.02 4.99
N LEU A 223 7.77 12.73 5.75
CA LEU A 223 7.43 13.50 6.95
C LEU A 223 8.52 13.39 8.03
N ALA A 224 8.96 12.17 8.32
CA ALA A 224 9.99 11.93 9.32
C ALA A 224 11.32 12.55 8.91
N GLN A 225 11.71 12.36 7.64
CA GLN A 225 12.95 12.94 7.14
C GLN A 225 12.90 14.47 7.21
N ARG A 226 11.78 15.11 6.83
CA ARG A 226 11.63 16.57 6.88
C ARG A 226 11.60 17.14 8.28
N GLN A 227 10.96 16.43 9.21
CA GLN A 227 10.97 16.86 10.60
C GLN A 227 12.38 16.78 11.17
N ALA A 228 13.09 15.68 10.94
CA ALA A 228 14.48 15.52 11.37
C ALA A 228 15.38 16.60 10.76
N ASP A 229 15.25 16.87 9.45
CA ASP A 229 16.02 17.89 8.75
C ASP A 229 15.77 19.30 9.31
N GLY A 230 14.51 19.65 9.56
CA GLY A 230 14.13 20.91 10.22
C GLY A 230 14.67 21.05 11.65
N GLU A 231 14.96 19.94 12.32
CA GLU A 231 15.59 19.86 13.64
C GLU A 231 17.13 19.79 13.56
N GLY A 232 17.72 19.85 12.35
CA GLY A 232 19.17 19.73 12.15
C GLY A 232 19.71 18.32 12.39
N ARG A 233 18.86 17.30 12.27
CA ARG A 233 19.15 15.88 12.55
C ARG A 233 19.07 15.05 11.26
N ALA A 234 20.06 14.17 11.06
CA ALA A 234 19.99 13.18 9.99
C ALA A 234 18.93 12.11 10.28
N PHE A 235 18.12 11.76 9.29
CA PHE A 235 17.15 10.68 9.40
C PHE A 235 17.74 9.39 8.82
N THR A 236 18.23 8.52 9.69
CA THR A 236 18.79 7.22 9.31
C THR A 236 17.72 6.13 9.37
N HIS A 237 17.83 5.11 8.51
CA HIS A 237 16.88 4.01 8.48
C HIS A 237 16.86 3.21 9.81
N ASP A 238 17.94 3.26 10.62
CA ASP A 238 17.98 2.70 11.97
C ASP A 238 16.91 3.30 12.90
N LEU A 239 16.52 4.57 12.68
CA LEU A 239 15.45 5.21 13.44
C LEU A 239 14.10 4.51 13.21
N LEU A 240 13.92 3.81 12.10
CA LEU A 240 12.72 2.99 11.88
C LEU A 240 12.59 1.86 12.90
N TYR A 241 13.64 1.49 13.65
CA TYR A 241 13.55 0.52 14.75
C TYR A 241 13.37 1.17 16.12
N ALA A 242 13.44 2.51 16.21
CA ALA A 242 13.31 3.23 17.47
C ALA A 242 11.86 3.21 17.99
N THR A 243 11.73 2.97 19.28
CA THR A 243 10.52 2.97 20.09
C THR A 243 10.86 3.60 21.44
N PRO A 244 9.88 4.09 22.21
CA PRO A 244 10.20 4.62 23.54
C PRO A 244 10.79 3.58 24.49
N ALA A 245 10.43 2.31 24.32
CA ALA A 245 10.92 1.22 25.15
C ALA A 245 12.41 0.91 24.91
N ASN A 246 12.86 0.93 23.65
CA ASN A 246 14.26 0.63 23.29
C ASN A 246 15.14 1.90 23.12
N SER A 247 14.54 3.10 23.08
CA SER A 247 15.24 4.38 22.98
C SER A 247 14.87 5.36 24.11
N PRO A 248 14.97 4.97 25.40
CA PRO A 248 14.53 5.81 26.53
C PRO A 248 15.33 7.13 26.66
N THR A 249 16.54 7.18 26.12
CA THR A 249 17.41 8.37 26.11
C THR A 249 17.24 9.26 24.87
N ASP A 250 16.46 8.82 23.88
CA ASP A 250 16.15 9.57 22.65
C ASP A 250 14.65 9.47 22.30
N PRO A 251 13.76 10.09 23.10
CA PRO A 251 12.32 10.05 22.85
C PRO A 251 11.91 10.67 21.52
N GLU A 252 12.65 11.68 21.05
CA GLU A 252 12.41 12.32 19.75
C GLU A 252 12.74 11.39 18.59
N GLY A 253 13.83 10.62 18.68
CA GLY A 253 14.16 9.58 17.71
C GLY A 253 13.07 8.51 17.60
N ALA A 254 12.41 8.16 18.70
CA ALA A 254 11.28 7.23 18.68
C ALA A 254 10.04 7.82 17.96
N VAL A 255 9.78 9.12 18.09
CA VAL A 255 8.72 9.83 17.34
C VAL A 255 9.07 9.87 15.85
N LEU A 256 10.31 10.22 15.48
CA LEU A 256 10.76 10.20 14.10
C LEU A 256 10.69 8.79 13.49
N GLY A 257 11.06 7.78 14.26
CA GLY A 257 10.95 6.37 13.86
C GLY A 257 9.51 5.97 13.57
N ALA A 258 8.59 6.34 14.45
CA ALA A 258 7.18 6.13 14.24
C ALA A 258 6.67 6.87 13.00
N LEU A 259 7.02 8.14 12.80
CA LEU A 259 6.63 8.90 11.59
C LEU A 259 7.19 8.24 10.32
N GLY A 260 8.40 7.69 10.40
CA GLY A 260 9.07 7.08 9.27
C GLY A 260 8.39 5.80 8.81
N ARG A 261 7.87 5.02 9.77
CA ARG A 261 7.12 3.78 9.51
C ARG A 261 5.70 4.00 8.98
N ASP A 262 5.14 5.22 9.09
CA ASP A 262 3.90 5.64 8.41
C ASP A 262 4.12 5.98 6.92
N GLY A 263 5.38 5.91 6.45
CA GLY A 263 5.76 6.02 5.05
C GLY A 263 5.38 7.36 4.41
N VAL A 264 4.81 7.31 3.20
CA VAL A 264 4.14 8.46 2.57
C VAL A 264 2.75 8.58 3.18
N SER A 265 2.59 9.43 4.19
CA SER A 265 1.34 9.67 4.91
C SER A 265 0.41 10.65 4.18
N CYS A 266 -0.88 10.69 4.55
CA CYS A 266 -1.85 11.69 4.05
C CYS A 266 -1.30 13.11 4.15
N SER A 267 -0.64 13.46 5.26
CA SER A 267 -0.07 14.79 5.46
C SER A 267 1.04 15.12 4.47
N ALA A 268 1.70 14.13 3.85
CA ALA A 268 2.73 14.40 2.84
C ALA A 268 2.12 15.08 1.59
N CYS A 269 1.02 14.54 1.07
CA CYS A 269 0.29 15.14 -0.06
C CYS A 269 -0.44 16.42 0.34
N HIS A 270 -1.10 16.41 1.49
CA HIS A 270 -1.89 17.54 1.99
C HIS A 270 -1.06 18.69 2.58
N SER A 271 0.28 18.58 2.62
CA SER A 271 1.19 19.67 2.96
C SER A 271 1.89 20.27 1.73
N VAL A 272 1.66 19.75 0.52
CA VAL A 272 2.22 20.34 -0.71
C VAL A 272 1.56 21.70 -0.93
N ALA A 273 2.30 22.80 -0.86
CA ALA A 273 1.77 24.15 -1.08
C ALA A 273 2.86 25.11 -1.59
N PRO A 274 2.53 26.27 -2.16
CA PRO A 274 3.55 27.27 -2.53
C PRO A 274 4.28 27.84 -1.32
N ALA A 275 5.58 28.10 -1.44
CA ALA A 275 6.40 28.66 -0.36
C ALA A 275 5.85 30.01 0.16
N SER A 276 5.33 30.84 -0.75
CA SER A 276 4.65 32.11 -0.45
C SER A 276 3.29 31.95 0.26
N GLY A 277 2.77 30.72 0.36
CA GLY A 277 1.46 30.39 0.92
C GLY A 277 0.33 30.35 -0.10
N GLN A 278 -0.87 30.03 0.40
CA GLN A 278 -2.09 30.09 -0.39
C GLN A 278 -2.58 31.55 -0.52
N PRO A 279 -3.25 31.93 -1.63
CA PRO A 279 -3.57 31.09 -2.78
C PRO A 279 -2.41 31.01 -3.80
N TRP A 280 -2.21 29.83 -4.38
CA TRP A 280 -1.40 29.64 -5.59
C TRP A 280 -2.00 30.40 -6.78
N ASN A 281 -1.19 31.15 -7.52
CA ASN A 281 -1.64 31.97 -8.64
C ASN A 281 -1.61 31.26 -10.02
N GLY A 282 -1.23 29.97 -10.06
CA GLY A 282 -1.15 29.20 -11.30
C GLY A 282 0.05 29.46 -12.19
N THR A 283 1.00 30.30 -11.74
CA THR A 283 2.17 30.70 -12.54
C THR A 283 3.49 30.21 -11.96
N ASP A 284 3.56 29.97 -10.65
CA ASP A 284 4.75 29.49 -9.95
C ASP A 284 4.60 28.02 -9.56
N TYR A 285 5.23 27.12 -10.33
CA TYR A 285 5.15 25.67 -10.12
C TYR A 285 6.23 25.13 -9.16
N THR A 286 7.01 26.01 -8.50
CA THR A 286 8.05 25.59 -7.53
C THR A 286 7.50 24.80 -6.33
N ALA A 287 6.20 24.96 -6.02
CA ALA A 287 5.50 24.13 -5.03
C ALA A 287 5.54 22.62 -5.35
N PHE A 288 5.54 22.26 -6.63
CA PHE A 288 5.56 20.89 -7.12
C PHE A 288 6.98 20.47 -7.51
N TYR A 289 7.75 21.40 -8.06
CA TYR A 289 9.00 21.10 -8.76
C TYR A 289 10.25 21.44 -7.92
N GLY A 290 10.05 22.17 -6.83
CA GLY A 290 11.11 22.72 -5.99
C GLY A 290 11.70 24.01 -6.48
N THR A 291 12.57 24.58 -5.66
CA THR A 291 13.33 25.79 -6.01
C THR A 291 14.49 25.42 -6.93
N THR A 292 14.92 26.36 -7.76
CA THR A 292 16.11 26.21 -8.61
C THR A 292 17.42 26.59 -7.90
N SER A 293 17.32 27.11 -6.67
CA SER A 293 18.44 27.51 -5.81
C SER A 293 18.24 27.01 -4.39
N GLY A 294 19.33 26.89 -3.63
CA GLY A 294 19.33 26.39 -2.25
C GLY A 294 18.82 24.95 -2.13
N THR A 295 18.99 24.15 -3.20
CA THR A 295 18.51 22.76 -3.23
C THR A 295 19.44 21.84 -2.44
N ILE A 296 19.00 20.62 -2.13
CA ILE A 296 19.86 19.59 -1.52
C ILE A 296 21.09 19.27 -2.40
N PHE A 297 21.01 19.53 -3.70
CA PHE A 297 22.10 19.33 -4.64
C PHE A 297 22.97 20.58 -4.86
N GLY A 298 22.74 21.63 -4.08
CA GLY A 298 23.32 22.96 -4.30
C GLY A 298 22.58 23.77 -5.38
N ASP A 299 23.20 24.87 -5.79
CA ASP A 299 22.74 25.68 -6.92
C ASP A 299 23.20 25.07 -8.25
N HIS A 300 22.63 25.55 -9.36
CA HIS A 300 23.01 25.12 -10.73
C HIS A 300 22.81 23.62 -10.99
N VAL A 301 21.71 23.05 -10.50
CA VAL A 301 21.36 21.62 -10.66
C VAL A 301 21.44 21.16 -12.13
N SER A 302 20.98 21.97 -13.09
CA SER A 302 21.09 21.66 -14.53
C SER A 302 22.53 21.45 -15.01
N ASP A 303 23.52 22.14 -14.44
CA ASP A 303 24.93 21.98 -14.81
C ASP A 303 25.53 20.69 -14.23
N ARG A 304 24.87 20.06 -13.25
CA ARG A 304 25.23 18.74 -12.72
C ARG A 304 24.48 17.60 -13.41
N LEU A 305 23.32 17.88 -14.02
CA LEU A 305 22.52 16.93 -14.79
C LEU A 305 23.03 16.72 -16.23
N LYS A 306 24.10 17.42 -16.63
CA LYS A 306 24.63 17.32 -17.97
C LYS A 306 26.15 17.40 -18.03
N THR A 307 26.67 16.70 -19.01
CA THR A 307 28.05 16.72 -19.48
C THR A 307 28.31 17.90 -20.42
N ARG A 308 29.58 18.18 -20.69
CA ARG A 308 29.98 19.26 -21.63
C ARG A 308 29.62 18.98 -23.09
N SER A 309 29.45 17.71 -23.45
CA SER A 309 29.02 17.29 -24.78
C SER A 309 27.53 17.48 -25.02
N GLU A 310 26.74 17.52 -23.95
CA GLU A 310 25.29 17.67 -24.05
C GLU A 310 24.88 19.13 -24.25
N THR A 311 24.12 19.35 -25.32
CA THR A 311 23.61 20.66 -25.72
C THR A 311 22.25 20.97 -25.11
N VAL A 312 21.54 19.94 -24.65
CA VAL A 312 20.21 20.04 -24.03
C VAL A 312 20.38 20.52 -22.59
N GLN A 313 19.58 21.50 -22.20
CA GLN A 313 19.49 21.91 -20.80
C GLN A 313 18.37 21.13 -20.12
N PRO A 314 18.66 20.25 -19.15
CA PRO A 314 17.63 19.56 -18.40
C PRO A 314 16.94 20.56 -17.44
N PRO A 315 15.65 20.36 -17.12
CA PRO A 315 14.95 21.19 -16.15
C PRO A 315 15.71 21.28 -14.81
N ALA A 316 15.98 22.50 -14.34
CA ALA A 316 16.74 22.80 -13.12
C ALA A 316 16.01 22.47 -11.81
N PHE A 317 14.88 21.77 -11.90
CA PHE A 317 13.99 21.46 -10.81
C PHE A 317 14.30 20.05 -10.31
N PRO A 318 14.94 19.88 -9.15
CA PRO A 318 15.11 18.57 -8.55
C PRO A 318 13.77 18.17 -7.94
N PHE A 319 12.94 17.50 -8.73
CA PHE A 319 11.60 17.02 -8.38
C PHE A 319 11.58 15.88 -7.33
N THR A 320 12.41 16.00 -6.31
CA THR A 320 12.57 14.99 -5.28
C THR A 320 11.95 15.49 -3.98
N SER A 321 10.76 16.09 -4.01
CA SER A 321 10.06 16.68 -2.85
C SER A 321 10.80 17.85 -2.18
N SER A 322 10.38 19.08 -2.45
CA SER A 322 10.38 20.15 -1.45
C SER A 322 8.92 20.34 -1.05
N MET A 323 8.38 19.37 -0.30
CA MET A 323 7.07 19.54 0.32
C MET A 323 7.14 20.79 1.19
N ASN A 324 6.13 21.64 1.10
CA ASN A 324 6.08 22.85 1.90
C ASN A 324 5.95 22.46 3.37
N LEU A 325 6.99 22.79 4.12
CA LEU A 325 7.22 22.47 5.51
C LEU A 325 6.38 23.41 6.38
N ARG A 326 5.05 23.29 6.32
CA ARG A 326 4.16 23.93 7.29
C ARG A 326 3.61 22.85 8.21
N PRO A 327 4.42 22.33 9.15
CA PRO A 327 3.91 21.29 9.99
C PRO A 327 2.81 21.89 10.91
N GLY A 328 1.74 21.13 11.12
CA GLY A 328 0.50 21.61 11.72
C GLY A 328 -0.51 22.26 10.75
N THR A 329 -0.16 22.54 9.49
CA THR A 329 -1.13 23.00 8.47
C THR A 329 -1.45 21.87 7.49
N ILE A 330 -2.73 21.56 7.34
CA ILE A 330 -3.27 20.63 6.36
C ILE A 330 -4.03 21.42 5.30
N VAL A 331 -3.86 21.07 4.04
CA VAL A 331 -4.55 21.70 2.92
C VAL A 331 -5.57 20.72 2.35
N GLY A 332 -6.85 21.09 2.27
CA GLY A 332 -7.89 20.29 1.63
C GLY A 332 -8.29 20.81 0.25
N PRO A 333 -8.91 19.97 -0.61
CA PRO A 333 -9.21 20.34 -2.00
C PRO A 333 -10.40 21.29 -2.16
N ASP A 334 -11.24 21.47 -1.14
CA ASP A 334 -12.52 22.20 -1.24
C ASP A 334 -12.51 23.54 -0.49
N THR A 335 -13.35 24.49 -0.91
CA THR A 335 -13.45 25.84 -0.33
C THR A 335 -14.36 25.95 0.90
N HIS A 336 -15.20 24.94 1.14
CA HIS A 336 -16.20 24.92 2.23
C HIS A 336 -15.87 23.85 3.28
N LEU A 337 -14.58 23.63 3.53
CA LEU A 337 -14.14 22.64 4.51
C LEU A 337 -14.50 23.08 5.94
N ASN A 338 -14.96 22.13 6.75
CA ASN A 338 -15.16 22.34 8.17
C ASN A 338 -13.80 22.38 8.87
N LYS A 339 -13.40 23.56 9.34
CA LYS A 339 -12.10 23.75 9.99
C LYS A 339 -12.14 23.41 11.48
N GLN A 340 -13.31 23.26 12.08
CA GLN A 340 -13.45 23.12 13.53
C GLN A 340 -12.81 21.82 14.07
N PRO A 341 -12.99 20.63 13.46
CA PRO A 341 -12.35 19.41 13.95
C PRO A 341 -10.82 19.48 13.89
N MET A 342 -10.26 20.02 12.80
CA MET A 342 -8.81 20.25 12.65
C MET A 342 -8.31 21.25 13.69
N ALA A 343 -8.99 22.39 13.85
CA ALA A 343 -8.57 23.44 14.78
C ALA A 343 -8.65 22.99 16.24
N ALA A 344 -9.68 22.21 16.59
CA ALA A 344 -9.80 21.59 17.90
C ALA A 344 -8.68 20.57 18.14
N ALA A 345 -8.28 19.86 17.09
CA ALA A 345 -7.11 19.01 17.05
C ALA A 345 -5.81 19.82 16.83
N GLY A 346 -5.73 21.12 17.12
CA GLY A 346 -4.48 21.90 17.04
C GLY A 346 -3.90 22.11 15.63
N LEU A 347 -4.60 21.70 14.56
CA LEU A 347 -4.19 21.85 13.18
C LEU A 347 -4.86 23.05 12.50
N SER A 348 -4.13 23.72 11.62
CA SER A 348 -4.71 24.68 10.68
C SER A 348 -5.23 23.95 9.44
N LEU A 349 -6.47 24.19 9.05
CA LEU A 349 -7.01 23.71 7.77
C LEU A 349 -7.13 24.85 6.76
N GLU A 350 -6.40 24.72 5.66
CA GLU A 350 -6.42 25.62 4.51
C GLU A 350 -7.10 24.95 3.32
N THR A 351 -7.54 25.76 2.36
CA THR A 351 -8.03 25.26 1.08
C THR A 351 -6.92 25.38 0.04
N ALA A 352 -6.73 24.31 -0.73
CA ALA A 352 -5.81 24.29 -1.85
C ALA A 352 -6.32 25.22 -2.94
N ALA A 353 -5.48 26.14 -3.36
CA ALA A 353 -5.81 27.04 -4.45
C ALA A 353 -6.18 26.32 -5.75
N THR A 354 -6.99 27.03 -6.52
CA THR A 354 -7.64 26.53 -7.71
C THR A 354 -7.10 27.28 -8.92
N VAL A 355 -6.73 26.55 -9.96
CA VAL A 355 -6.33 27.11 -11.25
C VAL A 355 -7.20 26.49 -12.33
N GLY A 356 -7.78 27.32 -13.20
CA GLY A 356 -8.72 26.83 -14.22
C GLY A 356 -9.99 26.17 -13.66
N GLY A 357 -10.35 26.40 -12.40
CA GLY A 357 -11.50 25.78 -11.75
C GLY A 357 -11.22 24.46 -11.02
N HIS A 358 -9.98 23.95 -11.05
CA HIS A 358 -9.57 22.72 -10.35
C HIS A 358 -8.51 23.01 -9.27
N SER A 359 -8.69 22.39 -8.10
CA SER A 359 -7.70 22.43 -7.02
C SER A 359 -6.47 21.62 -7.40
N TYR A 360 -5.26 22.08 -7.06
CA TYR A 360 -4.04 21.32 -7.37
C TYR A 360 -3.96 19.96 -6.65
N LEU A 361 -4.69 19.77 -5.55
CA LEU A 361 -4.81 18.46 -4.88
C LEU A 361 -5.66 17.46 -5.68
N ARG A 362 -6.37 17.95 -6.70
CA ARG A 362 -7.10 17.14 -7.69
C ARG A 362 -6.41 17.15 -9.05
N ASP A 363 -5.13 17.53 -9.11
CA ASP A 363 -4.34 17.59 -10.34
C ASP A 363 -3.16 16.59 -10.29
N SER A 364 -2.81 15.98 -11.43
CA SER A 364 -1.64 15.10 -11.56
C SER A 364 -0.33 15.77 -11.12
N MET A 365 -0.27 17.10 -11.08
CA MET A 365 0.88 17.87 -10.57
C MET A 365 1.32 17.42 -9.18
N VAL A 366 0.40 16.97 -8.30
CA VAL A 366 0.77 16.42 -7.00
C VAL A 366 1.62 15.15 -7.13
N CYS A 367 1.34 14.31 -8.13
CA CYS A 367 2.12 13.12 -8.45
C CYS A 367 3.50 13.50 -9.00
N GLY A 368 3.57 14.57 -9.80
CA GLY A 368 4.82 15.13 -10.32
C GLY A 368 5.83 15.47 -9.23
N SER A 369 5.39 15.89 -8.04
CA SER A 369 6.27 16.20 -6.89
C SER A 369 7.07 14.99 -6.35
N CYS A 370 6.68 13.78 -6.73
CA CYS A 370 7.29 12.53 -6.29
C CYS A 370 7.77 11.64 -7.45
N HIS A 371 7.17 11.74 -8.63
CA HIS A 371 7.39 10.84 -9.78
C HIS A 371 8.31 11.42 -10.85
N VAL A 372 9.29 12.22 -10.42
CA VAL A 372 10.46 12.63 -11.19
C VAL A 372 11.67 12.64 -10.25
N VAL A 373 12.38 11.53 -10.18
CA VAL A 373 13.42 11.32 -9.16
C VAL A 373 14.78 11.65 -9.75
N ILE A 374 15.56 12.47 -9.05
CA ILE A 374 16.97 12.79 -9.40
C ILE A 374 17.87 12.20 -8.33
N LEU A 375 18.88 11.45 -8.74
CA LEU A 375 19.88 10.85 -7.85
C LEU A 375 21.30 11.17 -8.33
N PRO A 376 22.27 11.26 -7.41
CA PRO A 376 23.67 11.42 -7.76
C PRO A 376 24.27 10.12 -8.29
N LYS A 377 25.13 10.24 -9.31
CA LYS A 377 26.02 9.18 -9.82
C LYS A 377 27.30 9.18 -8.99
N VAL A 378 27.30 8.42 -7.90
CA VAL A 378 28.38 8.42 -6.91
C VAL A 378 29.43 7.37 -7.31
N PRO A 379 30.67 7.76 -7.67
CA PRO A 379 31.69 6.78 -8.07
C PRO A 379 31.97 5.74 -6.98
N THR A 380 32.37 4.55 -7.39
CA THR A 380 32.81 3.49 -6.47
C THR A 380 33.98 4.00 -5.62
N ASN A 381 33.97 3.74 -4.31
CA ASN A 381 34.96 4.23 -3.33
C ASN A 381 35.05 5.77 -3.21
N TYR A 382 33.98 6.49 -3.56
CA TYR A 382 33.89 7.94 -3.35
C TYR A 382 34.23 8.31 -1.91
N ARG A 383 35.18 9.23 -1.75
CA ARG A 383 35.75 9.64 -0.46
C ARG A 383 36.29 11.07 -0.52
N PRO A 384 36.47 11.74 0.64
CA PRO A 384 37.05 13.08 0.71
C PRO A 384 38.34 13.21 -0.10
N SER A 385 38.40 14.21 -0.98
CA SER A 385 39.56 14.51 -1.83
C SER A 385 40.03 13.35 -2.72
N MET A 386 39.15 12.41 -3.07
CA MET A 386 39.44 11.38 -4.08
C MET A 386 39.91 12.04 -5.39
N PRO A 387 41.01 11.59 -6.00
CA PRO A 387 41.43 12.10 -7.30
C PRO A 387 40.37 11.83 -8.37
N ILE A 388 39.98 12.83 -9.16
CA ILE A 388 38.99 12.64 -10.23
C ILE A 388 39.52 11.67 -11.30
N ALA A 389 40.85 11.68 -11.52
CA ALA A 389 41.52 10.74 -12.41
C ALA A 389 41.28 9.26 -12.05
N GLU A 390 40.99 8.95 -10.77
CA GLU A 390 40.65 7.59 -10.34
C GLU A 390 39.26 7.16 -10.86
N ALA A 391 38.28 8.06 -10.84
CA ALA A 391 36.96 7.81 -11.41
C ALA A 391 37.01 7.78 -12.95
N GLU A 392 37.75 8.70 -13.58
CA GLU A 392 37.95 8.72 -15.03
C GLU A 392 38.64 7.45 -15.54
N ALA A 393 39.53 6.84 -14.75
CA ALA A 393 40.20 5.59 -15.11
C ALA A 393 39.24 4.38 -15.20
N GLN A 394 38.07 4.42 -14.58
CA GLN A 394 37.04 3.37 -14.71
C GLN A 394 36.24 3.48 -16.02
N GLY A 395 36.33 4.62 -16.71
CA GLY A 395 35.94 4.78 -18.12
C GLY A 395 34.50 5.22 -18.38
N VAL A 396 33.56 5.08 -17.44
CA VAL A 396 32.16 5.52 -17.63
C VAL A 396 31.88 6.88 -17.00
N TYR A 397 32.60 7.27 -15.93
CA TYR A 397 32.45 8.59 -15.32
C TYR A 397 32.79 9.71 -16.32
N THR A 398 31.88 10.67 -16.44
CA THR A 398 32.07 11.90 -17.22
C THR A 398 32.01 13.11 -16.31
N ARG A 399 32.92 14.08 -16.51
CA ARG A 399 32.89 15.32 -15.75
C ARG A 399 31.65 16.15 -16.13
N PRO A 400 30.73 16.45 -15.20
CA PRO A 400 29.62 17.33 -15.48
C PRO A 400 30.10 18.76 -15.74
N VAL A 401 29.22 19.60 -16.32
CA VAL A 401 29.53 21.02 -16.64
C VAL A 401 29.94 21.80 -15.38
N SER A 402 29.26 21.53 -14.28
CA SER A 402 29.50 22.07 -12.93
C SER A 402 30.91 21.80 -12.36
N CYS A 403 31.56 20.71 -12.77
CA CYS A 403 32.91 20.37 -12.30
C CYS A 403 33.97 21.21 -13.01
N ALA A 404 34.69 22.10 -12.31
CA ALA A 404 35.67 22.98 -12.96
C ALA A 404 36.81 22.19 -13.65
N GLN A 405 37.26 22.65 -14.82
CA GLN A 405 38.29 21.93 -15.60
C GLN A 405 39.63 21.78 -14.86
N ASN A 406 39.98 22.77 -14.04
CA ASN A 406 41.20 22.75 -13.24
C ASN A 406 41.05 21.99 -11.91
N GLN A 407 39.86 21.49 -11.59
CA GLN A 407 39.63 20.71 -10.39
C GLN A 407 40.18 19.30 -10.57
N THR A 408 41.06 18.87 -9.65
CA THR A 408 41.76 17.58 -9.74
C THR A 408 41.23 16.54 -8.76
N THR A 409 40.47 16.94 -7.75
CA THR A 409 39.88 16.06 -6.74
C THR A 409 38.40 16.35 -6.55
N PHE A 410 37.66 15.33 -6.11
CA PHE A 410 36.34 15.50 -5.51
C PHE A 410 36.42 16.34 -4.23
N SER A 411 35.26 16.76 -3.72
CA SER A 411 35.14 17.62 -2.54
C SER A 411 35.92 17.09 -1.35
N SER A 412 36.60 17.99 -0.63
CA SER A 412 37.31 17.66 0.62
C SER A 412 36.37 17.34 1.78
N THR A 413 35.08 17.69 1.70
CA THR A 413 34.07 17.27 2.67
C THR A 413 33.58 15.85 2.42
N GLY A 414 33.84 15.31 1.22
CA GLY A 414 33.27 14.04 0.76
C GLY A 414 31.75 14.05 0.67
N ASP A 415 31.12 15.23 0.53
CA ASP A 415 29.67 15.36 0.37
C ASP A 415 29.23 15.17 -1.08
N PHE A 416 28.83 13.95 -1.46
CA PHE A 416 28.38 13.67 -2.82
C PHE A 416 27.11 14.43 -3.21
N LEU A 417 26.30 14.87 -2.24
CA LEU A 417 25.08 15.62 -2.53
C LEU A 417 25.39 17.01 -3.07
N THR A 418 26.45 17.67 -2.62
CA THR A 418 26.79 19.05 -3.05
C THR A 418 28.09 19.15 -3.85
N ASP A 419 28.77 18.03 -4.09
CA ASP A 419 30.01 18.01 -4.87
C ASP A 419 29.74 18.36 -6.34
N PRO A 420 30.32 19.45 -6.88
CA PRO A 420 30.10 19.85 -8.27
C PRO A 420 30.68 18.86 -9.29
N CYS A 421 31.52 17.92 -8.86
CA CYS A 421 32.07 16.87 -9.70
C CYS A 421 31.29 15.55 -9.62
N VAL A 422 30.29 15.43 -8.76
CA VAL A 422 29.35 14.31 -8.77
C VAL A 422 28.18 14.66 -9.69
N GLU A 423 28.04 13.91 -10.78
CA GLU A 423 26.96 14.07 -11.76
C GLU A 423 25.61 13.67 -11.15
N LEU A 424 24.51 14.25 -11.65
CA LEU A 424 23.15 13.86 -11.32
C LEU A 424 22.49 13.20 -12.53
N ALA A 425 21.55 12.28 -12.31
CA ALA A 425 20.67 11.77 -13.34
C ALA A 425 19.24 11.61 -12.84
N TYR A 426 18.30 11.56 -13.79
CA TYR A 426 16.95 11.13 -13.52
C TYR A 426 16.93 9.61 -13.32
N GLU A 427 16.45 9.14 -12.17
CA GLU A 427 16.20 7.72 -11.90
C GLU A 427 14.79 7.32 -12.36
N GLN A 428 13.83 8.24 -12.27
CA GLN A 428 12.46 8.06 -12.72
C GLN A 428 11.96 9.34 -13.38
N THR A 429 11.24 9.20 -14.50
CA THR A 429 10.65 10.32 -15.26
C THR A 429 9.18 10.08 -15.58
N THR A 430 8.47 9.21 -14.84
CA THR A 430 7.08 8.80 -15.11
C THR A 430 6.14 9.99 -15.35
N TYR A 431 6.26 11.07 -14.57
CA TYR A 431 5.43 12.25 -14.78
C TYR A 431 5.78 13.01 -16.07
N PHE A 432 7.05 13.04 -16.48
CA PHE A 432 7.47 13.62 -17.77
C PHE A 432 7.03 12.75 -18.95
N GLU A 433 7.07 11.43 -18.79
CA GLU A 433 6.55 10.47 -19.76
C GLU A 433 5.05 10.71 -19.99
N TRP A 434 4.28 10.97 -18.92
CA TRP A 434 2.87 11.36 -19.00
C TRP A 434 2.66 12.74 -19.60
N LEU A 435 3.42 13.75 -19.17
CA LEU A 435 3.26 15.12 -19.67
C LEU A 435 3.54 15.23 -21.18
N ASN A 436 4.41 14.38 -21.72
CA ASN A 436 4.71 14.32 -23.14
C ASN A 436 3.78 13.39 -23.96
N SER A 437 2.77 12.76 -23.35
CA SER A 437 1.83 11.85 -24.04
C SER A 437 0.51 12.53 -24.46
N GLY A 438 -0.34 11.80 -25.20
CA GLY A 438 -1.68 12.25 -25.54
C GLY A 438 -2.61 12.35 -24.34
N TYR A 439 -2.31 11.62 -23.26
CA TYR A 439 -3.14 11.56 -22.05
C TYR A 439 -3.15 12.90 -21.31
N ALA A 440 -2.00 13.59 -21.21
CA ALA A 440 -1.92 14.90 -20.55
C ALA A 440 -2.76 16.01 -21.23
N GLN A 441 -3.15 15.82 -22.49
CA GLN A 441 -4.04 16.73 -23.23
C GLN A 441 -5.51 16.33 -23.15
N SER A 442 -5.80 15.15 -22.60
CA SER A 442 -7.14 14.58 -22.44
C SER A 442 -7.69 14.81 -21.02
N THR A 443 -8.82 14.17 -20.69
CA THR A 443 -9.34 14.13 -19.31
C THR A 443 -8.67 13.07 -18.42
N ASP A 444 -7.79 12.25 -18.99
CA ASP A 444 -7.15 11.13 -18.29
C ASP A 444 -5.90 11.58 -17.53
N THR A 445 -5.94 11.43 -16.21
CA THR A 445 -4.91 11.91 -15.28
C THR A 445 -4.25 10.73 -14.54
N CYS A 446 -3.13 11.00 -13.86
CA CYS A 446 -2.51 10.03 -12.95
C CYS A 446 -3.52 9.53 -11.91
N MET A 447 -4.38 10.42 -11.40
CA MET A 447 -5.41 10.04 -10.43
C MET A 447 -6.53 9.25 -11.09
N THR A 448 -6.90 9.51 -12.34
CA THR A 448 -7.89 8.71 -13.06
C THR A 448 -7.50 7.23 -13.11
N CYS A 449 -6.20 6.91 -13.22
CA CYS A 449 -5.72 5.52 -13.25
C CYS A 449 -5.38 4.98 -11.86
N HIS A 450 -4.68 5.76 -11.03
CA HIS A 450 -4.09 5.28 -9.78
C HIS A 450 -4.90 5.64 -8.53
N MET A 451 -5.74 6.68 -8.57
CA MET A 451 -6.60 7.12 -7.47
C MET A 451 -8.03 7.35 -7.98
N GLN A 452 -8.64 6.26 -8.45
CA GLN A 452 -9.84 6.30 -9.27
C GLN A 452 -11.00 7.07 -8.62
N ILE A 453 -11.63 7.93 -9.43
CA ILE A 453 -12.99 8.42 -9.18
C ILE A 453 -13.92 7.29 -9.59
N THR A 454 -14.86 6.86 -8.75
CA THR A 454 -15.90 5.94 -9.21
C THR A 454 -16.69 6.65 -10.31
N LYS A 455 -16.59 6.16 -11.55
CA LYS A 455 -17.13 6.83 -12.72
C LYS A 455 -18.67 6.82 -12.69
N PRO A 456 -19.33 7.96 -12.87
CA PRO A 456 -20.78 8.06 -12.87
C PRO A 456 -21.33 7.83 -14.28
N ALA A 457 -21.97 6.69 -14.52
CA ALA A 457 -22.61 6.42 -15.81
C ALA A 457 -24.11 6.78 -15.81
N LEU A 458 -24.69 7.17 -14.68
CA LEU A 458 -26.12 7.45 -14.55
C LEU A 458 -26.42 8.92 -14.19
N PRO A 459 -27.59 9.46 -14.59
CA PRO A 459 -28.01 10.84 -14.28
C PRO A 459 -28.30 11.11 -12.78
N PHE A 460 -28.09 10.14 -11.90
CA PHE A 460 -28.20 10.27 -10.44
C PHE A 460 -26.85 10.17 -9.70
N ASP A 461 -25.74 10.17 -10.45
CA ASP A 461 -24.49 9.55 -10.00
C ASP A 461 -23.38 10.60 -9.71
N GLY A 462 -23.76 11.87 -9.55
CA GLY A 462 -22.84 12.94 -9.18
C GLY A 462 -22.52 13.00 -7.68
N SER A 463 -21.93 11.96 -7.07
CA SER A 463 -21.52 12.01 -5.65
C SER A 463 -20.85 10.77 -5.10
N VAL A 464 -19.54 10.82 -4.80
CA VAL A 464 -18.96 9.88 -3.81
C VAL A 464 -19.06 10.54 -2.45
N LYS A 465 -20.17 10.28 -1.76
CA LYS A 465 -20.45 10.83 -0.43
C LYS A 465 -19.44 10.27 0.58
N VAL A 466 -18.81 11.14 1.37
CA VAL A 466 -17.99 10.71 2.52
C VAL A 466 -18.94 10.16 3.57
N ALA A 467 -18.58 8.98 4.08
CA ALA A 467 -19.48 7.89 4.47
C ALA A 467 -20.31 7.40 3.27
N GLN A 468 -19.92 6.24 2.74
CA GLN A 468 -20.54 5.59 1.59
C GLN A 468 -22.04 5.84 1.53
N GLN A 469 -22.59 6.43 0.47
CA GLN A 469 -24.01 6.24 0.19
C GLN A 469 -24.12 5.10 -0.81
N ASN A 470 -24.73 4.01 -0.38
CA ASN A 470 -25.20 2.94 -1.26
C ASN A 470 -26.72 2.78 -1.08
N GLU A 471 -27.36 1.92 -1.88
CA GLU A 471 -28.81 1.71 -1.85
C GLU A 471 -29.33 1.31 -0.45
N ALA A 472 -28.49 0.67 0.38
CA ALA A 472 -28.84 0.32 1.76
C ALA A 472 -28.91 1.54 2.70
N LEU A 473 -28.20 2.63 2.38
CA LEU A 473 -28.19 3.87 3.17
C LEU A 473 -29.19 4.92 2.67
N ALA A 474 -29.72 4.76 1.45
CA ALA A 474 -30.69 5.68 0.84
C ALA A 474 -31.97 5.87 1.68
N ALA A 475 -32.42 4.84 2.40
CA ALA A 475 -33.61 4.89 3.28
C ALA A 475 -33.46 5.82 4.51
N PHE A 476 -32.26 6.30 4.80
CA PHE A 476 -31.96 7.23 5.90
C PHE A 476 -31.70 8.67 5.42
N TYR A 477 -31.39 8.85 4.13
CA TYR A 477 -31.32 10.15 3.46
C TYR A 477 -32.66 10.63 2.90
N ARG A 478 -33.65 9.73 2.86
CA ARG A 478 -35.05 9.83 2.40
C ARG A 478 -35.32 10.90 1.33
N ASP A 479 -35.28 12.20 1.64
CA ASP A 479 -35.67 13.28 0.74
C ASP A 479 -34.72 14.50 0.69
N ASN A 480 -33.55 14.49 1.35
CA ASN A 480 -32.66 15.66 1.37
C ASN A 480 -31.77 15.76 0.10
N GLN A 481 -32.22 16.53 -0.89
CA GLN A 481 -31.50 16.81 -2.15
C GLN A 481 -30.64 18.09 -2.12
N THR A 482 -30.56 18.79 -0.98
CA THR A 482 -29.97 20.16 -0.92
C THR A 482 -28.52 20.22 -0.43
N LEU A 483 -27.98 19.16 0.16
CA LEU A 483 -26.56 19.12 0.54
C LEU A 483 -25.71 18.76 -0.70
N PRO A 484 -24.82 19.65 -1.16
CA PRO A 484 -23.97 19.38 -2.31
C PRO A 484 -23.03 18.23 -1.96
N PRO A 485 -23.09 17.12 -2.69
CA PRO A 485 -22.19 16.02 -2.44
C PRO A 485 -20.75 16.43 -2.74
N ARG A 486 -19.83 16.08 -1.84
CA ARG A 486 -18.40 16.28 -2.11
C ARG A 486 -17.90 15.12 -2.97
N GLN A 487 -17.04 15.40 -3.94
CA GLN A 487 -16.43 14.39 -4.80
C GLN A 487 -15.03 14.06 -4.28
N TYR A 488 -14.75 12.77 -4.04
CA TYR A 488 -13.42 12.30 -3.64
C TYR A 488 -12.95 11.12 -4.48
N ASN A 489 -11.65 11.13 -4.77
CA ASN A 489 -10.91 10.01 -5.33
C ASN A 489 -10.74 8.93 -4.26
N ARG A 490 -10.80 7.66 -4.63
CA ARG A 490 -10.39 6.58 -3.72
C ARG A 490 -8.88 6.63 -3.50
N HIS A 491 -8.45 6.46 -2.25
CA HIS A 491 -7.05 6.49 -1.86
C HIS A 491 -6.38 5.10 -1.93
N THR A 492 -6.88 4.21 -2.79
CA THR A 492 -6.34 2.84 -2.94
C THR A 492 -4.93 2.83 -3.55
N LEU A 493 -4.51 3.94 -4.16
CA LEU A 493 -3.25 4.18 -4.86
C LEU A 493 -2.61 2.92 -5.43
N LEU A 494 -3.08 2.53 -6.62
CA LEU A 494 -2.71 1.27 -7.25
C LEU A 494 -1.28 1.31 -7.78
N GLY A 495 -0.42 0.44 -7.29
CA GLY A 495 0.89 0.16 -7.86
C GLY A 495 1.01 -1.33 -8.10
N ILE A 496 1.44 -1.74 -9.30
CA ILE A 496 1.50 -3.17 -9.71
C ILE A 496 2.59 -3.97 -8.95
N ASN A 497 2.97 -3.60 -7.71
CA ASN A 497 3.93 -4.33 -6.90
C ASN A 497 3.26 -5.38 -5.99
N LEU A 498 2.54 -6.31 -6.62
CA LEU A 498 1.75 -7.30 -5.89
C LEU A 498 2.61 -8.21 -5.01
N PHE A 499 3.83 -8.59 -5.45
CA PHE A 499 4.73 -9.41 -4.64
C PHE A 499 5.11 -8.75 -3.30
N VAL A 500 5.32 -7.43 -3.27
CA VAL A 500 5.58 -6.72 -2.00
C VAL A 500 4.33 -6.68 -1.12
N HIS A 501 3.15 -6.50 -1.71
CA HIS A 501 1.90 -6.62 -0.97
C HIS A 501 1.68 -8.03 -0.39
N GLU A 502 2.00 -9.08 -1.14
CA GLU A 502 1.99 -10.45 -0.62
C GLU A 502 3.00 -10.64 0.52
N MET A 503 4.17 -10.00 0.47
CA MET A 503 5.11 -10.00 1.58
C MET A 503 4.52 -9.34 2.84
N PHE A 504 3.79 -8.22 2.70
CA PHE A 504 3.10 -7.59 3.83
C PHE A 504 2.04 -8.50 4.45
N GLN A 505 1.30 -9.24 3.63
CA GLN A 505 0.27 -10.18 4.08
C GLN A 505 0.84 -11.47 4.70
N GLN A 506 1.94 -12.01 4.18
CA GLN A 506 2.53 -13.28 4.62
C GLN A 506 3.56 -13.12 5.75
N PHE A 507 4.18 -11.95 5.90
CA PHE A 507 5.17 -11.67 6.95
C PHE A 507 4.82 -10.46 7.84
N PRO A 508 3.57 -10.34 8.33
CA PRO A 508 3.13 -9.16 9.05
C PRO A 508 3.85 -8.96 10.38
N ASP A 509 4.21 -10.04 11.07
CA ASP A 509 4.92 -9.99 12.35
C ASP A 509 6.35 -9.44 12.23
N VAL A 510 7.03 -9.73 11.12
CA VAL A 510 8.39 -9.22 10.85
C VAL A 510 8.34 -7.79 10.31
N LEU A 511 7.30 -7.44 9.56
CA LEU A 511 7.11 -6.12 8.98
C LEU A 511 6.36 -5.16 9.92
N GLY A 512 6.07 -5.59 11.15
CA GLY A 512 5.44 -4.79 12.21
C GLY A 512 3.99 -4.39 11.89
N LEU A 513 3.26 -5.25 11.19
CA LEU A 513 1.83 -5.14 10.88
C LEU A 513 1.03 -6.10 11.78
N ASP A 514 1.19 -5.92 13.09
CA ASP A 514 0.71 -6.82 14.15
C ASP A 514 -0.80 -7.10 14.10
N PHE A 515 -1.58 -6.18 13.52
CA PHE A 515 -3.01 -6.35 13.32
C PHE A 515 -3.41 -7.49 12.39
N TYR A 516 -2.55 -7.92 11.47
CA TYR A 516 -2.88 -9.02 10.55
C TYR A 516 -2.74 -10.39 11.22
N ALA A 517 -1.96 -10.45 12.31
CA ALA A 517 -1.65 -11.71 13.00
C ALA A 517 -2.57 -11.99 14.20
N GLN A 518 -3.23 -10.97 14.76
CA GLN A 518 -4.00 -11.09 16.00
C GLN A 518 -5.52 -11.11 15.73
N PRO A 519 -6.24 -12.20 16.08
CA PRO A 519 -7.69 -12.29 15.95
C PRO A 519 -8.45 -11.18 16.71
N ASP A 520 -7.80 -10.60 17.73
CA ASP A 520 -8.32 -9.62 18.66
C ASP A 520 -7.65 -8.25 18.55
N SER A 521 -7.05 -7.93 17.40
CA SER A 521 -6.27 -6.71 17.24
C SER A 521 -7.04 -5.45 17.65
N ARG A 522 -6.50 -4.78 18.66
CA ARG A 522 -7.10 -3.64 19.34
C ARG A 522 -6.91 -2.37 18.50
N VAL A 523 -7.92 -1.51 18.48
CA VAL A 523 -7.67 -0.07 18.25
C VAL A 523 -6.72 0.40 19.35
N PRO A 524 -5.63 1.11 19.05
CA PRO A 524 -4.76 1.61 20.10
C PRO A 524 -5.55 2.50 21.07
N PRO A 525 -5.42 2.30 22.40
CA PRO A 525 -6.18 3.03 23.43
C PRO A 525 -5.91 4.55 23.44
N TYR A 526 -4.99 5.04 22.62
CA TYR A 526 -4.55 6.44 22.61
C TYR A 526 -5.50 7.40 21.89
N LEU A 527 -6.50 6.90 21.13
CA LEU A 527 -7.65 7.70 20.69
C LEU A 527 -8.59 8.06 21.86
N GLN A 528 -8.36 7.53 23.06
CA GLN A 528 -9.17 7.73 24.26
C GLN A 528 -8.46 8.59 25.33
N SER A 529 -7.36 9.30 24.99
CA SER A 529 -6.69 10.18 25.95
C SER A 529 -7.64 11.31 26.41
N PRO A 530 -7.87 11.47 27.74
CA PRO A 530 -8.71 12.54 28.26
C PRO A 530 -8.26 13.95 27.85
N GLU A 531 -6.96 14.15 27.58
CA GLU A 531 -6.40 15.44 27.16
C GLU A 531 -6.77 15.80 25.72
N ILE A 532 -6.98 14.80 24.85
CA ILE A 532 -7.45 14.98 23.47
C ILE A 532 -8.96 15.20 23.49
N LEU A 533 -9.72 14.34 24.16
CA LEU A 533 -11.18 14.46 24.31
C LEU A 533 -11.61 15.82 24.89
N ALA A 534 -10.86 16.36 25.85
CA ALA A 534 -11.13 17.68 26.43
C ALA A 534 -10.83 18.86 25.48
N ARG A 535 -10.02 18.67 24.44
CA ARG A 535 -9.65 19.69 23.43
C ARG A 535 -10.40 19.53 22.12
N THR A 536 -10.98 18.35 21.86
CA THR A 536 -11.64 17.98 20.59
C THR A 536 -13.10 17.51 20.76
N PRO A 537 -14.01 18.31 21.34
CA PRO A 537 -15.40 17.88 21.59
C PRO A 537 -16.24 17.60 20.32
N ASN A 538 -15.71 17.94 19.14
CA ASN A 538 -16.38 17.83 17.83
C ASN A 538 -15.80 16.71 16.96
N LEU A 539 -14.77 15.98 17.42
CA LEU A 539 -14.35 14.76 16.73
C LEU A 539 -15.45 13.72 16.90
N VAL A 540 -15.91 13.12 15.80
CA VAL A 540 -16.82 11.96 15.87
C VAL A 540 -16.11 10.92 16.73
N THR A 541 -16.76 10.60 17.84
CA THR A 541 -16.41 9.47 18.68
C THR A 541 -16.28 8.25 17.78
N ASN A 542 -15.15 7.54 17.88
CA ASN A 542 -14.89 6.37 17.05
C ASN A 542 -16.17 5.50 16.99
N PRO A 543 -16.72 5.17 15.82
CA PRO A 543 -17.96 4.42 15.76
C PRO A 543 -17.76 3.00 16.26
N GLY A 544 -18.52 2.63 17.28
CA GLY A 544 -18.22 1.47 18.10
C GLY A 544 -17.27 1.81 19.24
N ALA A 545 -17.24 3.08 19.66
CA ALA A 545 -16.63 3.52 20.89
C ALA A 545 -17.48 4.44 21.75
N GLU A 546 -18.38 5.35 21.34
CA GLU A 546 -19.14 6.15 22.33
C GLU A 546 -20.38 6.79 21.71
N ASP A 547 -21.55 6.16 21.85
CA ASP A 547 -22.86 6.79 21.62
C ASP A 547 -23.42 7.20 22.98
N GLY A 548 -23.52 8.51 23.23
CA GLY A 548 -23.96 9.08 24.50
C GLY A 548 -25.38 8.67 24.94
N PRO A 549 -25.89 9.22 26.08
CA PRO A 549 -27.03 8.69 26.83
C PRO A 549 -28.43 8.76 26.16
N LYS A 550 -28.54 8.95 24.84
CA LYS A 550 -29.80 9.05 24.10
C LYS A 550 -29.84 8.29 22.75
N ALA A 551 -28.87 7.45 22.42
CA ALA A 551 -29.07 6.46 21.35
C ALA A 551 -30.18 5.49 21.78
N ASP A 552 -31.09 5.19 20.87
CA ASP A 552 -32.23 4.30 21.10
C ASP A 552 -31.74 2.95 21.65
N LEU A 553 -32.24 2.58 22.83
CA LEU A 553 -31.79 1.45 23.67
C LEU A 553 -32.29 0.10 23.12
N THR A 554 -31.85 -0.29 21.92
CA THR A 554 -32.02 -1.67 21.44
C THR A 554 -30.69 -2.23 20.91
N ALA A 555 -30.11 -3.11 21.72
CA ALA A 555 -28.87 -3.85 21.53
C ALA A 555 -28.92 -4.84 20.37
N ASP A 556 -27.90 -4.76 19.52
CA ASP A 556 -27.40 -5.88 18.74
C ASP A 556 -25.88 -5.99 19.01
N GLY A 557 -25.47 -6.92 19.87
CA GLY A 557 -24.04 -7.16 20.16
C GLY A 557 -23.72 -7.90 21.45
N TRP A 558 -24.62 -7.89 22.44
CA TRP A 558 -24.53 -8.73 23.64
C TRP A 558 -25.60 -9.82 23.58
N VAL A 559 -25.19 -11.08 23.47
CA VAL A 559 -26.06 -12.23 23.72
C VAL A 559 -25.48 -12.99 24.90
N PRO A 560 -26.07 -12.90 26.10
CA PRO A 560 -25.73 -13.81 27.19
C PRO A 560 -25.97 -15.25 26.73
N ASP A 561 -25.22 -16.22 27.26
CA ASP A 561 -25.59 -17.64 27.12
C ASP A 561 -27.07 -17.82 27.47
N THR A 562 -27.75 -18.77 26.81
CA THR A 562 -29.19 -19.01 27.02
C THR A 562 -29.45 -19.30 28.51
N GLY A 563 -30.02 -18.31 29.22
CA GLY A 563 -30.29 -18.37 30.66
C GLY A 563 -29.57 -17.32 31.53
N ALA A 564 -28.66 -16.50 31.00
CA ALA A 564 -28.00 -15.46 31.77
C ALA A 564 -28.60 -14.06 31.55
N THR A 565 -28.77 -13.28 32.63
CA THR A 565 -29.21 -11.87 32.60
C THR A 565 -28.25 -10.99 33.41
N VAL A 566 -27.82 -9.87 32.83
CA VAL A 566 -27.00 -8.85 33.54
C VAL A 566 -27.91 -7.70 33.97
N THR A 567 -27.87 -7.31 35.24
CA THR A 567 -28.66 -6.19 35.78
C THR A 567 -27.78 -5.26 36.61
N VAL A 568 -27.77 -3.97 36.25
CA VAL A 568 -27.16 -2.89 37.06
C VAL A 568 -28.25 -2.27 37.92
N VAL A 569 -28.05 -2.22 39.23
CA VAL A 569 -28.99 -1.59 40.17
C VAL A 569 -28.40 -0.26 40.62
N GLU A 570 -29.01 0.85 40.22
CA GLU A 570 -28.79 2.16 40.84
C GLU A 570 -29.75 2.35 42.03
N GLN A 571 -29.38 3.25 42.96
CA GLN A 571 -29.88 3.44 44.33
C GLN A 571 -31.36 3.14 44.67
N GLN A 572 -31.58 2.85 45.96
CA GLN A 572 -32.89 2.67 46.62
C GLN A 572 -33.94 3.71 46.16
N GLY A 573 -34.95 3.25 45.42
CA GLY A 573 -36.14 4.02 45.07
C GLY A 573 -36.38 4.21 43.56
N ALA A 574 -35.44 3.84 42.69
CA ALA A 574 -35.62 3.81 41.25
C ALA A 574 -35.88 2.39 40.73
N SER A 575 -36.70 2.25 39.68
CA SER A 575 -36.91 0.98 38.98
C SER A 575 -35.58 0.49 38.36
N PRO A 576 -35.28 -0.82 38.38
CA PRO A 576 -34.11 -1.37 37.71
C PRO A 576 -34.07 -0.92 36.25
N GLN A 577 -32.99 -0.27 35.82
CA GLN A 577 -32.78 0.00 34.40
C GLN A 577 -31.83 -1.05 33.83
N LEU A 578 -32.25 -1.67 32.73
CA LEU A 578 -31.40 -2.53 31.92
C LEU A 578 -30.41 -1.63 31.19
N ILE A 579 -29.15 -1.59 31.63
CA ILE A 579 -28.09 -0.95 30.85
C ILE A 579 -27.63 -1.96 29.81
N GLN A 580 -27.78 -1.61 28.54
CA GLN A 580 -27.28 -2.39 27.41
C GLN A 580 -25.89 -1.87 27.01
N PRO A 581 -24.80 -2.65 27.19
CA PRO A 581 -23.46 -2.21 26.81
C PRO A 581 -23.38 -2.01 25.29
N SER A 582 -22.88 -0.86 24.85
CA SER A 582 -22.65 -0.54 23.43
C SER A 582 -21.19 -0.80 23.06
N HIS A 583 -20.94 -1.21 21.82
CA HIS A 583 -19.60 -1.50 21.33
C HIS A 583 -18.68 -0.28 21.49
N GLY A 584 -17.52 -0.56 22.10
CA GLY A 584 -16.47 0.34 22.59
C GLY A 584 -16.91 1.52 23.44
N ALA A 585 -18.22 1.71 23.66
CA ALA A 585 -18.86 2.66 24.58
C ALA A 585 -18.51 2.30 26.01
N GLN A 586 -17.34 2.79 26.38
CA GLN A 586 -16.94 3.23 27.71
C GLN A 586 -16.79 2.15 28.79
N PHE A 587 -15.64 2.21 29.46
CA PHE A 587 -15.57 2.56 30.88
C PHE A 587 -16.93 2.75 31.57
N PHE A 588 -17.29 1.88 32.51
CA PHE A 588 -18.34 2.21 33.48
C PHE A 588 -17.71 2.85 34.71
N GLN A 589 -18.16 4.06 35.02
CA GLN A 589 -17.78 4.76 36.23
C GLN A 589 -18.65 4.24 37.38
N LEU A 590 -18.11 3.34 38.20
CA LEU A 590 -18.78 2.88 39.40
C LEU A 590 -18.73 3.99 40.45
N SER A 591 -19.88 4.63 40.69
CA SER A 591 -20.11 5.57 41.78
C SER A 591 -21.46 5.23 42.44
N GLY A 592 -21.73 5.74 43.64
CA GLY A 592 -23.08 5.70 44.22
C GLY A 592 -23.68 4.32 44.60
N GLY A 593 -22.90 3.24 44.58
CA GLY A 593 -23.37 1.89 44.97
C GLY A 593 -23.77 0.96 43.81
N ALA A 594 -23.32 1.26 42.58
CA ALA A 594 -23.52 0.42 41.40
C ALA A 594 -22.96 -1.02 41.59
N SER A 595 -23.61 -1.98 40.95
CA SER A 595 -23.20 -3.40 40.95
C SER A 595 -23.48 -4.09 39.62
N LEU A 596 -22.60 -5.03 39.24
CA LEU A 596 -22.70 -5.89 38.05
C LEU A 596 -23.08 -7.29 38.49
N THR A 597 -24.17 -7.85 37.98
CA THR A 597 -24.65 -9.20 38.33
C THR A 597 -24.48 -10.17 37.17
N VAL A 598 -23.99 -11.39 37.44
CA VAL A 598 -23.83 -12.50 36.49
C VAL A 598 -24.62 -13.71 37.00
N ASP A 599 -25.56 -14.19 36.21
CA ASP A 599 -26.27 -15.45 36.49
C ASP A 599 -25.35 -16.64 36.17
N VAL A 600 -25.22 -17.57 37.13
CA VAL A 600 -24.39 -18.78 37.00
C VAL A 600 -25.20 -20.06 37.18
N SER A 601 -26.53 -19.98 37.12
CA SER A 601 -27.45 -21.09 37.31
C SER A 601 -27.24 -22.24 36.31
N ALA A 602 -26.76 -21.94 35.10
CA ALA A 602 -26.35 -22.94 34.11
C ALA A 602 -25.22 -23.86 34.62
N TYR A 603 -24.39 -23.37 35.55
CA TYR A 603 -23.28 -24.11 36.15
C TYR A 603 -23.63 -24.71 37.51
N GLN A 604 -24.89 -24.59 37.97
CA GLN A 604 -25.34 -24.99 39.31
C GLN A 604 -25.01 -26.44 39.62
N ALA A 605 -25.24 -27.37 38.69
CA ALA A 605 -24.96 -28.80 38.88
C ALA A 605 -23.47 -29.08 39.13
N LEU A 606 -22.57 -28.32 38.50
CA LEU A 606 -21.12 -28.44 38.68
C LEU A 606 -20.65 -27.77 39.98
N ILE A 607 -21.22 -26.60 40.30
CA ILE A 607 -20.98 -25.88 41.55
C ILE A 607 -21.42 -26.74 42.75
N ASP A 608 -22.58 -27.39 42.66
CA ASP A 608 -23.13 -28.27 43.70
C ASP A 608 -22.28 -29.53 43.87
N LYS A 609 -21.87 -30.14 42.75
CA LYS A 609 -20.99 -31.32 42.75
C LYS A 609 -19.62 -31.02 43.36
N ALA A 610 -19.13 -29.79 43.22
CA ALA A 610 -17.88 -29.35 43.83
C ALA A 610 -17.96 -29.15 45.36
N ALA A 611 -19.15 -29.28 45.99
CA ALA A 611 -19.36 -29.26 47.45
C ALA A 611 -18.69 -28.07 48.18
N GLY A 612 -18.66 -26.89 47.56
CA GLY A 612 -18.00 -25.69 48.10
C GLY A 612 -16.48 -25.61 47.91
N ALA A 613 -15.92 -26.47 47.06
CA ALA A 613 -14.54 -26.40 46.60
C ALA A 613 -14.40 -25.73 45.21
N ALA A 614 -15.50 -25.29 44.59
CA ALA A 614 -15.45 -24.39 43.44
C ALA A 614 -14.95 -23.00 43.87
N THR A 615 -14.16 -22.36 43.02
CA THR A 615 -13.62 -21.01 43.26
C THR A 615 -13.84 -20.11 42.06
N VAL A 616 -13.90 -18.80 42.26
CA VAL A 616 -13.93 -17.78 41.22
C VAL A 616 -12.60 -17.04 41.20
N GLN A 617 -11.92 -17.05 40.07
CA GLN A 617 -10.84 -16.12 39.77
C GLN A 617 -11.42 -14.89 39.10
N TRP A 618 -11.06 -13.70 39.56
CA TRP A 618 -11.62 -12.47 39.02
C TRP A 618 -10.72 -11.25 39.23
N GLY A 619 -10.89 -10.26 38.35
CA GLY A 619 -10.14 -9.02 38.33
C GLY A 619 -10.69 -8.04 37.30
N ALA A 620 -10.01 -6.91 37.14
CA ALA A 620 -10.38 -5.84 36.23
C ALA A 620 -9.17 -4.94 35.93
N THR A 621 -9.31 -4.05 34.95
CA THR A 621 -8.42 -2.91 34.74
C THR A 621 -9.09 -1.65 35.26
N VAL A 622 -8.41 -0.87 36.10
CA VAL A 622 -9.02 0.26 36.82
C VAL A 622 -8.22 1.55 36.66
N TYR A 623 -8.90 2.69 36.69
CA TYR A 623 -8.30 4.01 36.68
C TYR A 623 -8.77 4.87 37.87
N CYS A 624 -7.84 5.61 38.45
CA CYS A 624 -8.01 6.45 39.61
C CYS A 624 -7.63 7.91 39.32
N ASP A 625 -8.51 8.86 39.61
CA ASP A 625 -8.28 10.30 39.33
C ASP A 625 -7.14 10.95 40.16
N GLY A 626 -6.63 10.23 41.17
CA GLY A 626 -5.48 10.63 41.97
C GLY A 626 -5.79 11.58 43.13
N VAL A 627 -7.06 11.93 43.38
CA VAL A 627 -7.43 12.93 44.39
C VAL A 627 -7.85 12.32 45.74
N LEU A 628 -8.37 11.07 45.75
CA LEU A 628 -8.75 10.30 46.94
C LEU A 628 -8.56 8.77 46.73
N PRO A 629 -8.63 7.92 47.78
CA PRO A 629 -8.58 6.45 47.63
C PRO A 629 -9.78 5.91 46.83
N CYS A 630 -9.50 5.03 45.87
CA CYS A 630 -10.45 4.50 44.89
C CYS A 630 -11.48 3.46 45.40
N GLY A 631 -11.84 3.47 46.67
CA GLY A 631 -12.80 2.52 47.23
C GLY A 631 -12.38 1.05 47.09
N THR A 632 -13.35 0.15 47.07
CA THR A 632 -13.12 -1.30 47.08
C THR A 632 -14.06 -2.03 46.13
N LEU A 633 -13.51 -2.93 45.30
CA LEU A 633 -14.29 -3.90 44.51
C LEU A 633 -14.51 -5.15 45.34
N THR A 634 -15.77 -5.59 45.43
CA THR A 634 -16.17 -6.77 46.22
C THR A 634 -17.00 -7.72 45.37
N LEU A 635 -16.70 -9.01 45.44
CA LEU A 635 -17.54 -10.04 44.84
C LEU A 635 -18.58 -10.51 45.86
N GLN A 636 -19.82 -10.63 45.44
CA GLN A 636 -20.95 -11.12 46.21
C GLN A 636 -21.57 -12.30 45.48
N GLN A 637 -22.33 -13.12 46.22
CA GLN A 637 -22.99 -14.29 45.67
C GLN A 637 -24.42 -14.39 46.15
N LYS A 638 -25.26 -15.06 45.37
CA LYS A 638 -26.65 -15.36 45.71
C LYS A 638 -26.85 -16.87 45.63
N THR A 639 -27.33 -17.45 46.72
CA THR A 639 -27.69 -18.87 46.79
C THR A 639 -29.21 -19.02 46.66
N GLY A 640 -29.71 -19.66 45.60
CA GLY A 640 -31.15 -19.85 45.34
C GLY A 640 -32.01 -18.57 45.47
N GLN A 641 -33.21 -18.66 46.06
CA GLN A 641 -34.09 -17.51 46.37
C GLN A 641 -33.56 -16.60 47.50
N GLY A 642 -32.31 -16.76 47.95
CA GLY A 642 -31.72 -16.04 49.07
C GLY A 642 -31.25 -14.60 48.78
N ALA A 643 -30.83 -13.89 49.83
CA ALA A 643 -30.23 -12.56 49.76
C ALA A 643 -28.77 -12.61 49.29
N TRP A 644 -28.28 -11.50 48.71
CA TRP A 644 -26.87 -11.35 48.34
C TRP A 644 -25.96 -11.35 49.57
N THR A 645 -24.90 -12.16 49.55
CA THR A 645 -23.91 -12.24 50.62
C THR A 645 -22.52 -11.91 50.08
N ASN A 646 -21.71 -11.17 50.84
CA ASN A 646 -20.32 -10.89 50.45
C ASN A 646 -19.51 -12.19 50.43
N THR A 647 -18.72 -12.36 49.39
CA THR A 647 -17.68 -13.39 49.38
C THR A 647 -16.43 -12.85 50.09
N ALA A 648 -15.45 -13.73 50.35
CA ALA A 648 -14.15 -13.31 50.88
C ALA A 648 -13.28 -12.58 49.83
N GLY A 649 -13.70 -12.53 48.56
CA GLY A 649 -12.99 -11.85 47.49
C GLY A 649 -13.14 -10.34 47.57
N VAL A 650 -12.04 -9.65 47.86
CA VAL A 650 -11.99 -8.18 47.92
C VAL A 650 -10.73 -7.70 47.18
N ILE A 651 -10.88 -6.71 46.31
CA ILE A 651 -9.77 -6.03 45.66
C ILE A 651 -9.73 -4.60 46.18
N ASN A 652 -8.69 -4.31 46.96
CA ASN A 652 -8.39 -2.95 47.39
C ASN A 652 -7.70 -2.20 46.26
N MET A 653 -8.27 -1.08 45.84
CA MET A 653 -7.64 -0.26 44.80
C MET A 653 -6.39 0.43 45.37
N PRO A 654 -5.26 0.45 44.64
CA PRO A 654 -4.06 1.13 45.10
C PRO A 654 -4.31 2.64 45.24
N PRO A 655 -3.68 3.32 46.21
CA PRO A 655 -3.83 4.77 46.38
C PRO A 655 -3.23 5.53 45.18
N SER A 656 -4.04 6.42 44.60
CA SER A 656 -3.68 7.48 43.65
C SER A 656 -2.68 7.11 42.54
N HIS A 657 -3.18 6.63 41.41
CA HIS A 657 -2.40 6.48 40.18
C HIS A 657 -3.19 7.03 38.98
N GLN A 658 -2.67 8.07 38.34
CA GLN A 658 -3.20 8.63 37.08
C GLN A 658 -2.84 7.75 35.88
N ARG A 659 -3.09 6.44 35.97
CA ARG A 659 -2.88 5.47 34.89
C ARG A 659 -3.78 4.25 35.10
N TRP A 660 -4.05 3.51 34.03
CA TRP A 660 -4.73 2.21 34.09
C TRP A 660 -3.88 1.18 34.80
N ILE A 661 -4.47 0.44 35.74
CA ILE A 661 -3.80 -0.59 36.53
C ILE A 661 -4.62 -1.87 36.49
N PRO A 662 -4.02 -3.01 36.11
CA PRO A 662 -4.68 -4.30 36.27
C PRO A 662 -4.73 -4.66 37.76
N VAL A 663 -5.90 -5.07 38.23
CA VAL A 663 -6.14 -5.47 39.60
C VAL A 663 -6.84 -6.83 39.62
N GLN A 664 -6.45 -7.69 40.55
CA GLN A 664 -6.98 -9.05 40.67
C GLN A 664 -7.17 -9.40 42.15
N ALA A 665 -8.16 -10.23 42.45
CA ALA A 665 -8.30 -10.82 43.78
C ALA A 665 -7.08 -11.71 44.08
N ALA A 666 -6.45 -11.47 45.23
CA ALA A 666 -5.20 -12.14 45.62
C ALA A 666 -5.33 -13.67 45.74
N GLU A 667 -6.52 -14.15 46.14
CA GLU A 667 -6.82 -15.58 46.26
C GLU A 667 -8.12 -15.92 45.51
N PRO A 668 -8.23 -17.10 44.88
CA PRO A 668 -9.47 -17.58 44.28
C PRO A 668 -10.61 -17.58 45.30
N THR A 669 -11.72 -16.94 44.94
CA THR A 669 -12.84 -16.70 45.85
C THR A 669 -13.74 -17.94 45.91
N ARG A 670 -13.82 -18.63 47.05
CA ARG A 670 -14.67 -19.85 47.17
C ARG A 670 -16.15 -19.54 46.96
N ILE A 671 -16.80 -20.41 46.20
CA ILE A 671 -18.23 -20.38 45.94
C ILE A 671 -18.89 -21.66 46.49
N PRO A 672 -19.85 -21.56 47.42
CA PRO A 672 -20.54 -22.70 47.99
C PRO A 672 -21.56 -23.31 47.01
N ALA A 673 -21.93 -24.56 47.28
CA ALA A 673 -23.07 -25.20 46.63
C ALA A 673 -24.34 -24.36 46.79
N GLY A 674 -25.21 -24.36 45.77
CA GLY A 674 -26.44 -23.59 45.71
C GLY A 674 -26.29 -22.19 45.13
N THR A 675 -25.08 -21.77 44.73
CA THR A 675 -24.84 -20.44 44.14
C THR A 675 -25.39 -20.35 42.72
N SER A 676 -26.39 -19.49 42.54
CA SER A 676 -27.09 -19.29 41.28
C SER A 676 -26.73 -17.98 40.59
N ALA A 677 -26.12 -17.01 41.30
CA ALA A 677 -25.65 -15.77 40.70
C ALA A 677 -24.46 -15.16 41.48
N LEU A 678 -23.63 -14.38 40.79
CA LEU A 678 -22.51 -13.62 41.31
C LEU A 678 -22.75 -12.12 41.08
N ARG A 679 -22.26 -11.25 41.96
CA ARG A 679 -22.41 -9.81 41.82
C ARG A 679 -21.15 -9.08 42.22
N LEU A 680 -20.56 -8.32 41.32
CA LEU A 680 -19.48 -7.39 41.61
C LEU A 680 -20.09 -6.08 42.12
N SER A 681 -19.70 -5.62 43.30
CA SER A 681 -20.23 -4.38 43.90
C SER A 681 -19.13 -3.44 44.38
N PHE A 682 -19.37 -2.13 44.23
CA PHE A 682 -18.44 -1.07 44.60
C PHE A 682 -18.93 -0.30 45.84
N GLN A 683 -18.06 -0.11 46.84
CA GLN A 683 -18.36 0.54 48.13
C GLN A 683 -17.31 1.64 48.45
N PRO A 684 -17.68 2.71 49.17
CA PRO A 684 -17.72 4.07 48.62
C PRO A 684 -16.36 4.75 48.37
N GLY A 685 -16.27 5.33 47.17
CA GLY A 685 -15.31 6.31 46.66
C GLY A 685 -16.00 7.17 45.58
N ARG A 686 -15.46 8.36 45.26
CA ARG A 686 -16.18 9.38 44.45
C ARG A 686 -16.46 8.93 43.00
N ALA A 687 -15.58 8.12 42.42
CA ALA A 687 -15.76 7.44 41.13
C ALA A 687 -14.58 6.48 40.87
N LEU A 688 -14.87 5.26 40.41
CA LEU A 688 -13.87 4.31 39.90
C LEU A 688 -14.20 3.97 38.45
N SER A 689 -13.30 4.26 37.52
CA SER A 689 -13.46 3.79 36.14
C SER A 689 -12.93 2.35 36.05
N VAL A 690 -13.79 1.43 35.60
CA VAL A 690 -13.48 0.01 35.48
C VAL A 690 -13.63 -0.42 34.02
N ASP A 691 -12.68 -1.22 33.55
CA ASP A 691 -12.64 -1.82 32.22
C ASP A 691 -12.11 -3.27 32.29
N ASP A 692 -12.28 -4.06 31.23
CA ASP A 692 -11.77 -5.43 31.09
C ASP A 692 -12.01 -6.33 32.33
N VAL A 693 -13.25 -6.33 32.86
CA VAL A 693 -13.65 -7.18 33.99
C VAL A 693 -13.65 -8.65 33.55
N PHE A 694 -12.99 -9.52 34.33
CA PHE A 694 -13.01 -10.97 34.08
C PHE A 694 -13.46 -11.75 35.30
N LEU A 695 -14.22 -12.83 35.08
CA LEU A 695 -14.57 -13.83 36.09
C LEU A 695 -14.37 -15.23 35.49
N ALA A 696 -13.89 -16.19 36.28
CA ALA A 696 -13.75 -17.59 35.85
C ALA A 696 -14.01 -18.54 37.02
N LEU A 697 -14.91 -19.51 36.83
CA LEU A 697 -15.12 -20.61 37.77
C LEU A 697 -14.01 -21.65 37.60
N LYS A 698 -13.45 -22.12 38.71
CA LYS A 698 -12.46 -23.19 38.77
C LYS A 698 -12.96 -24.29 39.70
N PHE A 699 -13.01 -25.50 39.19
CA PHE A 699 -13.53 -26.67 39.91
C PHE A 699 -12.39 -27.57 40.42
N PRO A 700 -12.68 -28.45 41.41
CA PRO A 700 -11.66 -29.29 42.06
C PRO A 700 -10.97 -30.32 41.17
N ASP A 701 -11.60 -30.68 40.05
CA ASP A 701 -11.06 -31.61 39.04
C ASP A 701 -10.06 -30.93 38.08
N GLY A 702 -9.78 -29.64 38.28
CA GLY A 702 -8.89 -28.84 37.45
C GLY A 702 -9.58 -28.19 36.26
N SER A 703 -10.87 -28.47 36.02
CA SER A 703 -11.63 -27.78 34.99
C SER A 703 -11.85 -26.30 35.37
N VAL A 704 -11.73 -25.43 34.36
CA VAL A 704 -11.98 -23.99 34.48
C VAL A 704 -13.08 -23.66 33.49
N ALA A 705 -14.17 -23.09 33.98
CA ALA A 705 -15.22 -22.49 33.16
C ALA A 705 -15.04 -20.96 33.22
N PRO A 706 -14.36 -20.35 32.23
CA PRO A 706 -14.33 -18.90 32.12
C PRO A 706 -15.77 -18.37 32.02
N LEU A 707 -16.12 -17.44 32.89
CA LEU A 707 -17.37 -16.68 32.80
C LEU A 707 -17.06 -15.47 31.90
N THR A 708 -16.76 -15.74 30.64
CA THR A 708 -16.27 -14.74 29.68
C THR A 708 -17.40 -13.98 29.01
N ASP A 709 -17.10 -12.70 28.72
CA ASP A 709 -17.71 -11.94 27.62
C ASP A 709 -17.75 -12.78 26.33
N GLY A 710 -18.74 -12.54 25.47
CA GLY A 710 -18.76 -13.11 24.11
C GLY A 710 -17.44 -12.86 23.38
N LYS A 711 -17.03 -13.78 22.50
CA LYS A 711 -15.83 -13.61 21.65
C LYS A 711 -15.87 -12.25 20.95
N ARG A 712 -14.85 -11.42 21.20
CA ARG A 712 -14.68 -10.12 20.54
C ARG A 712 -14.04 -10.32 19.17
N ASP A 713 -14.85 -10.32 18.13
CA ASP A 713 -14.41 -10.50 16.74
C ASP A 713 -14.08 -9.13 16.14
N TYR A 714 -12.82 -8.67 16.23
CA TYR A 714 -12.46 -7.31 15.82
C TYR A 714 -12.55 -7.13 14.30
N THR A 715 -13.56 -6.38 13.90
CA THR A 715 -13.86 -5.96 12.53
C THR A 715 -12.72 -5.16 11.87
N PHE A 716 -11.93 -4.40 12.64
CA PHE A 716 -10.95 -3.46 12.11
C PHE A 716 -9.72 -4.12 11.46
N ALA A 717 -9.14 -5.14 12.09
CA ALA A 717 -8.02 -5.90 11.51
C ALA A 717 -8.43 -6.67 10.25
N LYS A 718 -9.59 -7.33 10.30
CA LYS A 718 -10.20 -7.93 9.11
C LYS A 718 -10.41 -6.87 8.03
N ASN A 719 -10.82 -5.65 8.38
CA ASN A 719 -11.01 -4.56 7.42
C ASN A 719 -9.72 -4.02 6.79
N LEU A 720 -8.60 -3.92 7.50
CA LEU A 720 -7.32 -3.49 6.90
C LEU A 720 -6.76 -4.57 5.97
N LEU A 721 -6.79 -5.83 6.37
CA LEU A 721 -6.43 -6.96 5.50
C LEU A 721 -7.32 -6.99 4.26
N ASN A 722 -8.62 -6.75 4.44
CA ASN A 722 -9.59 -6.62 3.37
C ASN A 722 -9.32 -5.40 2.46
N ALA A 723 -8.83 -4.28 3.00
CA ALA A 723 -8.46 -3.10 2.23
C ALA A 723 -7.19 -3.37 1.39
N GLU A 724 -6.15 -3.99 1.97
CA GLU A 724 -4.98 -4.46 1.21
C GLU A 724 -5.36 -5.45 0.12
N GLN A 725 -6.24 -6.40 0.45
CA GLN A 725 -6.76 -7.34 -0.53
C GLN A 725 -7.53 -6.63 -1.63
N SER A 726 -8.33 -5.62 -1.29
CA SER A 726 -9.04 -4.81 -2.29
C SER A 726 -8.10 -4.03 -3.18
N ILE A 727 -6.94 -3.57 -2.69
CA ILE A 727 -5.90 -2.92 -3.50
C ILE A 727 -5.29 -3.92 -4.48
N LEU A 728 -4.97 -5.13 -4.01
CA LEU A 728 -4.47 -6.22 -4.86
C LEU A 728 -5.49 -6.55 -5.95
N ASP A 729 -6.73 -6.82 -5.55
CA ASP A 729 -7.82 -7.20 -6.46
C ASP A 729 -8.09 -6.08 -7.47
N LEU A 730 -8.12 -4.82 -7.03
CA LEU A 730 -8.34 -3.67 -7.89
C LEU A 730 -7.15 -3.43 -8.84
N ALA A 731 -5.91 -3.54 -8.36
CA ALA A 731 -4.72 -3.41 -9.20
C ALA A 731 -4.71 -4.47 -10.31
N VAL A 732 -5.08 -5.70 -9.97
CA VAL A 732 -5.19 -6.83 -10.91
C VAL A 732 -6.30 -6.58 -11.92
N ASN A 733 -7.52 -6.31 -11.45
CA ASN A 733 -8.68 -6.14 -12.31
C ASN A 733 -8.50 -4.96 -13.26
N ASN A 734 -7.89 -3.87 -12.80
CA ASN A 734 -7.60 -2.70 -13.63
C ASN A 734 -6.52 -3.02 -14.65
N SER A 735 -5.47 -3.75 -14.25
CA SER A 735 -4.40 -4.14 -15.18
C SER A 735 -4.90 -5.04 -16.32
N GLN A 736 -5.96 -5.82 -16.10
CA GLN A 736 -6.55 -6.72 -17.09
C GLN A 736 -7.78 -6.14 -17.80
N GLY A 737 -8.18 -4.90 -17.49
CA GLY A 737 -9.32 -4.26 -18.13
C GLY A 737 -10.67 -4.85 -17.72
N ILE A 738 -10.68 -5.56 -16.59
CA ILE A 738 -11.88 -6.13 -15.99
C ILE A 738 -12.66 -5.05 -15.26
N PHE A 739 -11.97 -4.03 -14.71
CA PHE A 739 -12.57 -2.93 -13.97
C PHE A 739 -12.00 -1.58 -14.40
N ASP A 740 -12.88 -0.59 -14.60
CA ASP A 740 -12.64 0.76 -15.12
C ASP A 740 -11.21 1.26 -14.91
N PRO A 741 -10.38 1.39 -15.98
CA PRO A 741 -10.76 1.27 -17.39
C PRO A 741 -11.11 -0.18 -17.80
N THR A 742 -12.13 -0.36 -18.65
CA THR A 742 -12.49 -1.69 -19.21
C THR A 742 -11.52 -2.17 -20.29
N GLN A 743 -10.34 -1.56 -20.37
CA GLN A 743 -9.25 -1.97 -21.25
C GLN A 743 -8.04 -2.33 -20.39
N PRO A 744 -7.34 -3.45 -20.70
CA PRO A 744 -6.17 -3.85 -19.94
C PRO A 744 -5.08 -2.79 -20.05
N ALA A 745 -4.25 -2.65 -19.02
CA ALA A 745 -3.11 -1.74 -19.03
C ALA A 745 -2.21 -1.98 -20.25
N VAL A 746 -2.09 -3.25 -20.65
CA VAL A 746 -1.50 -3.67 -21.92
C VAL A 746 -2.30 -4.82 -22.51
N LEU A 747 -2.62 -4.75 -23.80
CA LEU A 747 -3.25 -5.82 -24.56
C LEU A 747 -2.22 -6.51 -25.44
N VAL A 748 -2.27 -7.84 -25.52
CA VAL A 748 -1.64 -8.60 -26.60
C VAL A 748 -2.69 -9.20 -27.52
N ALA A 749 -2.45 -9.12 -28.82
CA ALA A 749 -3.28 -9.72 -29.85
C ALA A 749 -2.41 -10.57 -30.80
N VAL A 750 -2.98 -11.65 -31.30
CA VAL A 750 -2.36 -12.51 -32.32
C VAL A 750 -3.17 -12.34 -33.60
N ASP A 751 -2.52 -11.81 -34.63
CA ASP A 751 -3.14 -11.65 -35.94
C ASP A 751 -3.13 -12.97 -36.72
N SER A 752 -3.77 -12.99 -37.89
CA SER A 752 -3.83 -14.18 -38.74
C SER A 752 -2.42 -14.72 -39.06
N TYR A 753 -2.19 -15.99 -38.75
CA TYR A 753 -0.93 -16.68 -39.07
C TYR A 753 -0.87 -17.11 -40.54
N SER A 754 0.35 -17.33 -41.04
CA SER A 754 0.57 -17.99 -42.33
C SER A 754 1.60 -19.12 -42.22
N GLU A 755 1.46 -20.13 -43.08
CA GLU A 755 2.43 -21.21 -43.23
C GLU A 755 3.04 -21.12 -44.64
N ASP A 756 4.20 -20.48 -44.76
CA ASP A 756 4.85 -20.21 -46.05
C ASP A 756 6.28 -20.71 -46.05
N ASN A 757 6.69 -21.40 -47.12
CA ASN A 757 8.07 -21.84 -47.35
C ASN A 757 8.71 -22.60 -46.17
N GLY A 758 7.93 -23.38 -45.42
CA GLY A 758 8.43 -24.14 -44.26
C GLY A 758 8.52 -23.33 -42.96
N THR A 759 7.95 -22.14 -42.91
CA THR A 759 7.92 -21.25 -41.74
C THR A 759 6.48 -20.92 -41.36
N LEU A 760 6.19 -20.98 -40.06
CA LEU A 760 4.99 -20.46 -39.44
C LEU A 760 5.24 -18.99 -39.06
N ASN A 761 4.55 -18.07 -39.74
CA ASN A 761 4.62 -16.63 -39.46
C ASN A 761 3.43 -16.23 -38.59
N VAL A 762 3.70 -15.60 -37.45
CA VAL A 762 2.68 -15.19 -36.49
C VAL A 762 2.93 -13.73 -36.09
N PRO A 763 2.18 -12.78 -36.67
CA PRO A 763 2.23 -11.39 -36.24
C PRO A 763 1.52 -11.24 -34.88
N VAL A 764 2.17 -10.50 -33.98
CA VAL A 764 1.70 -10.19 -32.63
C VAL A 764 1.70 -8.67 -32.48
N THR A 765 0.59 -8.14 -32.00
CA THR A 765 0.44 -6.71 -31.69
C THR A 765 0.36 -6.52 -30.18
N VAL A 766 1.17 -5.62 -29.64
CA VAL A 766 1.12 -5.16 -28.26
C VAL A 766 0.55 -3.76 -28.24
N THR A 767 -0.42 -3.48 -27.35
CA THR A 767 -1.02 -2.15 -27.20
C THR A 767 -0.96 -1.71 -25.75
N SER A 768 -0.31 -0.59 -25.47
CA SER A 768 -0.27 0.07 -24.17
C SER A 768 -1.44 1.02 -24.03
N ASN A 769 -2.23 0.84 -22.97
CA ASN A 769 -3.32 1.74 -22.58
C ASN A 769 -2.95 2.58 -21.35
N VAL A 770 -1.66 2.68 -21.02
CA VAL A 770 -1.16 3.54 -19.94
C VAL A 770 -0.56 4.82 -20.50
N GLY A 771 -0.73 5.92 -19.76
CA GLY A 771 -0.36 7.26 -20.21
C GLY A 771 1.13 7.63 -20.09
N HIS A 772 1.98 6.71 -19.64
CA HIS A 772 3.43 6.86 -19.50
C HIS A 772 4.14 5.67 -20.17
N LYS A 773 5.48 5.62 -20.19
CA LYS A 773 6.18 4.47 -20.75
C LYS A 773 5.79 3.18 -20.00
N PHE A 774 5.69 2.07 -20.71
CA PHE A 774 5.37 0.77 -20.12
C PHE A 774 6.55 -0.22 -20.24
N PRO A 775 6.98 -0.84 -19.14
CA PRO A 775 6.59 -0.57 -17.74
C PRO A 775 7.27 0.67 -17.13
N SER A 776 6.60 1.43 -16.27
CA SER A 776 7.21 2.57 -15.54
C SER A 776 7.58 2.22 -14.08
N GLY A 777 8.11 3.20 -13.35
CA GLY A 777 8.57 3.08 -11.96
C GLY A 777 10.06 2.78 -11.87
N ALA A 778 10.47 2.02 -10.86
CA ALA A 778 11.88 1.69 -10.62
C ALA A 778 12.53 1.07 -11.88
N GLY A 779 13.70 1.58 -12.26
CA GLY A 779 14.35 1.28 -13.55
C GLY A 779 14.67 -0.20 -13.80
N PHE A 780 14.63 -1.05 -12.78
CA PHE A 780 14.82 -2.50 -12.93
C PHE A 780 13.55 -3.26 -13.33
N ARG A 781 12.36 -2.64 -13.32
CA ARG A 781 11.10 -3.31 -13.71
C ARG A 781 11.14 -3.66 -15.20
N ARG A 782 10.54 -4.79 -15.58
CA ARG A 782 10.48 -5.23 -16.98
C ARG A 782 9.16 -5.87 -17.35
N ALA A 783 8.85 -5.85 -18.64
CA ALA A 783 7.80 -6.63 -19.25
C ALA A 783 8.36 -7.39 -20.47
N PHE A 784 7.76 -8.52 -20.83
CA PHE A 784 8.23 -9.32 -21.97
C PHE A 784 7.13 -10.16 -22.58
N LEU A 785 7.27 -10.44 -23.88
CA LEU A 785 6.42 -11.39 -24.59
C LEU A 785 6.87 -12.81 -24.33
N GLN A 786 5.94 -13.65 -23.85
CA GLN A 786 6.07 -15.10 -23.87
C GLN A 786 5.24 -15.64 -25.03
N PHE A 787 5.89 -16.30 -25.97
CA PHE A 787 5.27 -16.92 -27.13
C PHE A 787 5.53 -18.43 -27.09
N GLU A 788 4.49 -19.23 -27.27
CA GLU A 788 4.56 -20.68 -27.24
C GLU A 788 3.74 -21.31 -28.37
N VAL A 789 4.31 -22.33 -29.00
CA VAL A 789 3.63 -23.21 -29.95
C VAL A 789 3.52 -24.59 -29.33
N SER A 790 2.33 -25.16 -29.24
CA SER A 790 2.07 -26.47 -28.65
C SER A 790 1.31 -27.40 -29.57
N ASP A 791 1.44 -28.71 -29.34
CA ASP A 791 0.66 -29.75 -30.01
C ASP A 791 -0.78 -29.85 -29.47
N ALA A 792 -1.53 -30.84 -29.98
CA ALA A 792 -2.92 -31.08 -29.57
C ALA A 792 -3.07 -31.53 -28.11
N ASP A 793 -2.02 -32.10 -27.51
CA ASP A 793 -1.98 -32.55 -26.11
C ASP A 793 -1.52 -31.43 -25.16
N GLY A 794 -1.22 -30.25 -25.70
CA GLY A 794 -0.76 -29.08 -24.95
C GLY A 794 0.73 -29.08 -24.62
N LYS A 795 1.52 -30.02 -25.17
CA LYS A 795 2.97 -30.02 -24.99
C LYS A 795 3.59 -28.90 -25.83
N VAL A 796 4.34 -28.01 -25.18
CA VAL A 796 5.06 -26.92 -25.85
C VAL A 796 6.19 -27.49 -26.70
N LEU A 797 6.15 -27.20 -28.00
CA LEU A 797 7.12 -27.63 -29.02
C LEU A 797 8.19 -26.57 -29.25
N TRP A 798 7.81 -25.30 -29.19
CA TRP A 798 8.70 -24.15 -29.40
C TRP A 798 8.29 -23.00 -28.49
N ALA A 799 9.25 -22.29 -27.93
CA ALA A 799 8.97 -21.12 -27.10
C ALA A 799 10.00 -19.99 -27.27
N SER A 800 9.57 -18.77 -26.99
CA SER A 800 10.40 -17.57 -26.84
C SER A 800 9.88 -16.80 -25.62
N GLY A 801 10.78 -16.31 -24.77
CA GLY A 801 10.39 -15.55 -23.58
C GLY A 801 9.67 -16.36 -22.49
N GLN A 802 9.75 -17.70 -22.49
CA GLN A 802 9.11 -18.53 -21.46
C GLN A 802 9.86 -18.41 -20.12
N PRO A 803 9.18 -18.06 -19.01
CA PRO A 803 9.80 -18.07 -17.68
C PRO A 803 9.75 -19.46 -17.02
N ASN A 804 10.78 -19.82 -16.26
CA ASN A 804 10.80 -21.02 -15.40
C ASN A 804 10.01 -20.80 -14.09
N ALA A 805 10.07 -21.77 -13.16
CA ALA A 805 9.39 -21.72 -11.87
C ALA A 805 9.84 -20.57 -10.93
N LEU A 806 10.95 -19.91 -11.25
CA LEU A 806 11.52 -18.79 -10.49
C LEU A 806 11.41 -17.45 -11.25
N GLY A 807 10.73 -17.43 -12.41
CA GLY A 807 10.57 -16.23 -13.23
C GLY A 807 11.74 -15.94 -14.15
N VAL A 808 12.73 -16.84 -14.21
CA VAL A 808 13.91 -16.67 -15.07
C VAL A 808 13.54 -17.02 -16.49
N ILE A 809 13.82 -16.12 -17.42
CA ILE A 809 13.51 -16.35 -18.84
C ILE A 809 14.43 -17.44 -19.39
N CYS A 810 13.85 -18.40 -20.10
CA CYS A 810 14.55 -19.50 -20.73
C CYS A 810 14.93 -19.19 -22.19
N SER A 811 16.02 -19.79 -22.66
CA SER A 811 16.40 -19.92 -24.06
C SER A 811 15.59 -21.05 -24.69
N GLY A 812 14.34 -20.76 -25.01
CA GLY A 812 13.37 -21.73 -25.51
C GLY A 812 12.54 -22.40 -24.45
N VAL A 813 12.09 -23.63 -24.73
CA VAL A 813 11.29 -24.42 -23.79
C VAL A 813 12.11 -24.68 -22.53
N CYS A 814 11.61 -24.22 -21.38
CA CYS A 814 12.26 -24.37 -20.09
C CYS A 814 12.49 -25.84 -19.75
N LYS A 815 13.61 -26.11 -19.08
CA LYS A 815 13.99 -27.43 -18.59
C LYS A 815 13.98 -27.42 -17.07
N SER A 816 13.64 -28.56 -16.48
CA SER A 816 13.56 -28.71 -15.02
C SER A 816 14.91 -28.64 -14.30
N ASP A 817 16.02 -28.76 -15.04
CA ASP A 817 17.39 -28.67 -14.52
C ASP A 817 18.01 -27.26 -14.66
N ASP A 818 17.22 -26.29 -15.11
CA ASP A 818 17.65 -24.92 -15.39
C ASP A 818 18.84 -24.84 -16.37
N SER A 819 19.04 -25.83 -17.25
CA SER A 819 20.12 -25.78 -18.25
C SER A 819 19.80 -24.88 -19.46
N ALA A 820 18.57 -24.39 -19.55
CA ALA A 820 18.07 -23.57 -20.65
C ALA A 820 17.82 -22.11 -20.24
N LEU A 821 18.62 -21.51 -19.34
CA LEU A 821 18.44 -20.09 -18.98
C LEU A 821 18.88 -19.19 -20.13
N LEU A 822 18.17 -18.08 -20.34
CA LEU A 822 18.53 -17.08 -21.32
C LEU A 822 19.81 -16.34 -20.88
N ALA A 823 20.78 -16.22 -21.78
CA ALA A 823 22.10 -15.66 -21.46
C ALA A 823 22.05 -14.21 -20.93
N SER A 824 21.00 -13.45 -21.28
CA SER A 824 20.80 -12.08 -20.84
C SER A 824 20.31 -11.94 -19.38
N GLU A 825 19.87 -13.01 -18.72
CA GLU A 825 19.26 -12.93 -17.39
C GLU A 825 20.25 -12.52 -16.30
N PHE A 826 21.45 -13.10 -16.30
CA PHE A 826 22.45 -12.89 -15.24
C PHE A 826 23.78 -12.32 -15.76
N THR A 827 23.79 -11.79 -16.98
CA THR A 827 24.97 -11.13 -17.54
C THR A 827 25.27 -9.81 -16.82
N THR A 828 26.55 -9.50 -16.65
CA THR A 828 27.04 -8.17 -16.27
C THR A 828 27.47 -7.34 -17.48
N ASP A 829 27.55 -7.94 -18.67
CA ASP A 829 27.95 -7.33 -19.92
C ASP A 829 26.71 -6.84 -20.69
N ALA A 830 26.62 -5.53 -20.92
CA ALA A 830 25.52 -4.87 -21.61
C ALA A 830 25.33 -5.36 -23.05
N SER A 831 26.38 -5.80 -23.72
CA SER A 831 26.29 -6.31 -25.11
C SER A 831 25.57 -7.65 -25.23
N LYS A 832 25.36 -8.34 -24.09
CA LYS A 832 24.64 -9.62 -24.03
C LYS A 832 23.16 -9.48 -23.67
N LEU A 833 22.67 -8.24 -23.53
CA LEU A 833 21.23 -8.00 -23.38
C LEU A 833 20.47 -8.39 -24.65
N GLN A 834 19.17 -8.63 -24.53
CA GLN A 834 18.31 -8.73 -25.71
C GLN A 834 18.15 -7.33 -26.33
N PRO A 835 18.45 -7.13 -27.63
CA PRO A 835 18.10 -5.90 -28.32
C PRO A 835 16.57 -5.79 -28.48
N ASN A 836 16.08 -4.67 -29.03
CA ASN A 836 14.69 -4.60 -29.47
C ASN A 836 14.48 -5.50 -30.70
N HIS A 837 13.44 -6.34 -30.68
CA HIS A 837 13.15 -7.31 -31.75
C HIS A 837 11.79 -7.00 -32.40
N GLN A 838 11.79 -6.73 -33.69
CA GLN A 838 10.58 -6.71 -34.52
C GLN A 838 10.28 -8.08 -35.15
N VAL A 839 11.31 -8.91 -35.31
CA VAL A 839 11.20 -10.25 -35.88
C VAL A 839 11.98 -11.24 -35.03
N ILE A 840 11.28 -12.26 -34.52
CA ILE A 840 11.84 -13.32 -33.68
C ILE A 840 11.85 -14.62 -34.48
N THR A 841 13.05 -15.16 -34.72
CA THR A 841 13.26 -16.38 -35.54
C THR A 841 13.83 -17.55 -34.74
N ARG A 842 14.35 -17.28 -33.54
CA ARG A 842 15.01 -18.25 -32.67
C ARG A 842 14.45 -18.22 -31.26
N GLN A 843 14.49 -19.37 -30.61
CA GLN A 843 14.02 -19.55 -29.23
C GLN A 843 14.83 -18.75 -28.18
N ASP A 844 16.06 -18.36 -28.51
CA ASP A 844 16.95 -17.56 -27.66
C ASP A 844 16.80 -16.04 -27.87
N GLN A 845 15.86 -15.61 -28.71
CA GLN A 845 15.46 -14.22 -28.88
C GLN A 845 14.17 -13.99 -28.11
N ALA A 846 14.12 -12.96 -27.27
CA ALA A 846 12.93 -12.58 -26.51
C ALA A 846 12.74 -11.06 -26.58
N GLN A 847 11.51 -10.60 -26.87
CA GLN A 847 11.18 -9.18 -26.81
C GLN A 847 10.94 -8.78 -25.35
N ILE A 848 11.86 -7.98 -24.81
CA ILE A 848 11.87 -7.50 -23.42
C ILE A 848 11.86 -5.98 -23.43
N TYR A 849 10.82 -5.39 -22.83
CA TYR A 849 10.66 -3.96 -22.58
C TYR A 849 11.25 -3.62 -21.21
N GLU A 850 12.38 -2.93 -21.20
CA GLU A 850 13.15 -2.66 -19.99
C GLU A 850 14.03 -1.40 -20.14
N LEU A 851 14.37 -0.78 -19.00
CA LEU A 851 15.47 0.16 -18.88
C LEU A 851 16.67 -0.57 -18.27
N ARG A 852 17.87 -0.37 -18.81
CA ARG A 852 19.11 -0.95 -18.28
C ARG A 852 20.23 0.07 -18.27
N ALA A 853 21.00 0.07 -17.18
CA ALA A 853 22.14 0.95 -16.98
C ALA A 853 23.39 0.17 -16.54
N VAL A 854 24.55 0.79 -16.73
CA VAL A 854 25.85 0.30 -16.27
C VAL A 854 26.42 1.17 -15.14
N ASP A 855 27.22 0.53 -14.28
CA ASP A 855 28.02 1.16 -13.24
C ASP A 855 29.24 1.89 -13.80
N ASP A 856 29.99 2.56 -12.91
CA ASP A 856 31.22 3.27 -13.25
C ASP A 856 32.30 2.37 -13.85
N MET A 857 32.23 1.06 -13.58
CA MET A 857 33.08 -0.01 -14.13
C MET A 857 32.48 -0.67 -15.40
N ASN A 858 31.45 -0.08 -16.01
CA ASN A 858 30.79 -0.56 -17.23
C ASN A 858 30.11 -1.93 -17.08
N ARG A 859 29.63 -2.28 -15.88
CA ARG A 859 28.89 -3.51 -15.60
C ARG A 859 27.42 -3.19 -15.36
N LEU A 860 26.52 -4.02 -15.88
CA LEU A 860 25.08 -3.86 -15.67
C LEU A 860 24.73 -3.78 -14.19
N THR A 861 23.94 -2.78 -13.82
CA THR A 861 23.58 -2.50 -12.43
C THR A 861 22.14 -2.02 -12.30
N SER A 862 21.63 -2.17 -11.08
CA SER A 862 20.37 -1.62 -10.58
C SER A 862 20.56 -0.93 -9.23
N LEU A 863 21.80 -0.55 -8.88
CA LEU A 863 22.10 0.21 -7.68
C LEU A 863 21.85 1.69 -7.97
N GLU A 864 21.00 2.35 -7.20
CA GLU A 864 20.46 3.68 -7.51
C GLU A 864 21.56 4.70 -7.83
N LEU A 865 22.57 4.75 -6.96
CA LEU A 865 23.64 5.74 -7.05
C LEU A 865 24.76 5.36 -8.02
N GLN A 866 24.68 4.17 -8.64
CA GLN A 866 25.67 3.68 -9.60
C GLN A 866 25.12 3.58 -11.02
N GLN A 867 23.95 4.13 -11.32
CA GLN A 867 23.46 4.14 -12.70
C GLN A 867 24.15 5.27 -13.48
N PHE A 868 25.36 4.99 -13.97
CA PHE A 868 26.21 6.00 -14.62
C PHE A 868 25.81 6.28 -16.05
N LYS A 869 25.47 5.22 -16.79
CA LYS A 869 25.05 5.34 -18.19
C LYS A 869 23.96 4.34 -18.49
N GLU A 870 22.81 4.84 -18.94
CA GLU A 870 21.79 3.99 -19.53
C GLU A 870 22.27 3.44 -20.87
N VAL A 871 22.06 2.15 -21.10
CA VAL A 871 22.49 1.43 -22.30
C VAL A 871 21.31 0.96 -23.15
N LYS A 872 20.10 0.97 -22.58
CA LYS A 872 18.85 0.57 -23.23
C LYS A 872 17.69 1.19 -22.47
N ASP A 873 16.77 1.81 -23.19
CA ASP A 873 15.40 2.09 -22.76
C ASP A 873 14.48 1.87 -23.98
N ASN A 874 13.95 0.66 -24.10
CA ASN A 874 12.96 0.32 -25.13
C ASN A 874 11.57 0.11 -24.51
N ARG A 875 11.29 0.71 -23.34
CA ARG A 875 9.96 0.66 -22.74
C ARG A 875 8.94 1.24 -23.71
N LEU A 876 7.81 0.57 -23.87
CA LEU A 876 6.78 0.91 -24.84
C LEU A 876 6.28 2.35 -24.59
N LEU A 877 6.26 3.18 -25.63
CA LEU A 877 5.81 4.56 -25.53
C LEU A 877 4.29 4.63 -25.29
N PRO A 878 3.78 5.63 -24.56
CA PRO A 878 2.35 5.85 -24.46
C PRO A 878 1.78 6.42 -25.77
N ASP A 879 0.49 6.21 -26.00
CA ASP A 879 -0.23 6.84 -27.11
C ASP A 879 -0.11 8.37 -27.05
N GLY A 880 0.12 8.98 -28.21
CA GLY A 880 0.29 10.41 -28.37
C GLY A 880 1.64 10.96 -27.88
N TRP A 881 2.63 10.12 -27.53
CA TRP A 881 3.99 10.61 -27.23
C TRP A 881 4.58 11.32 -28.45
N ILE A 882 5.16 12.51 -28.25
CA ILE A 882 5.68 13.34 -29.35
C ILE A 882 7.22 13.41 -29.27
N SER A 883 7.88 13.17 -30.41
CA SER A 883 9.35 13.19 -30.49
C SER A 883 9.92 14.61 -30.31
N PRO A 884 11.18 14.72 -29.83
CA PRO A 884 11.83 16.01 -29.62
C PRO A 884 11.86 16.92 -30.86
N GLU A 885 12.00 16.34 -32.05
CA GLU A 885 12.10 17.03 -33.33
C GLU A 885 10.78 17.68 -33.74
N GLN A 886 9.66 17.14 -33.27
CA GLN A 886 8.33 17.65 -33.55
C GLN A 886 7.85 18.69 -32.52
N ARG A 887 8.49 18.78 -31.36
CA ARG A 887 8.21 19.80 -30.33
C ARG A 887 8.87 21.13 -30.68
N LYS A 888 8.19 22.25 -30.37
CA LYS A 888 8.77 23.59 -30.56
C LYS A 888 9.75 23.90 -29.42
N PRO A 889 10.86 24.61 -29.66
CA PRO A 889 11.83 24.94 -28.61
C PRO A 889 11.27 25.78 -27.45
N ASP A 890 10.20 26.53 -27.67
CA ASP A 890 9.53 27.41 -26.69
C ASP A 890 8.18 26.84 -26.19
N GLU A 891 7.87 25.58 -26.51
CA GLU A 891 6.63 24.93 -26.09
C GLU A 891 6.65 24.63 -24.58
N MET A 892 5.77 25.28 -23.83
CA MET A 892 5.69 25.17 -22.37
C MET A 892 4.36 24.56 -21.93
N LEU A 893 4.41 23.65 -20.97
CA LEU A 893 3.25 23.13 -20.25
C LEU A 893 3.57 23.05 -18.75
N LEU A 894 2.69 23.64 -17.94
CA LEU A 894 2.83 23.69 -16.48
C LEU A 894 4.22 24.19 -16.02
N GLY A 895 4.78 25.20 -16.69
CA GLY A 895 6.10 25.76 -16.36
C GLY A 895 7.30 24.92 -16.83
N LEU A 896 7.09 23.85 -17.60
CA LEU A 896 8.14 22.97 -18.10
C LEU A 896 8.19 22.98 -19.64
N ASN A 897 9.39 22.84 -20.20
CA ASN A 897 9.60 22.81 -21.64
C ASN A 897 9.37 21.40 -22.21
N LEU A 898 8.40 21.27 -23.12
CA LEU A 898 8.01 19.95 -23.64
C LEU A 898 9.06 19.32 -24.56
N GLN A 899 9.87 20.12 -25.28
CA GLN A 899 10.97 19.58 -26.07
C GLN A 899 12.05 18.95 -25.19
N GLN A 900 12.41 19.60 -24.08
CA GLN A 900 13.38 19.03 -23.12
C GLN A 900 12.86 17.72 -22.51
N MET A 901 11.58 17.66 -22.15
CA MET A 901 10.96 16.43 -21.67
C MET A 901 10.94 15.30 -22.68
N ALA A 902 10.62 15.61 -23.93
CA ALA A 902 10.65 14.63 -25.01
C ALA A 902 12.05 14.02 -25.14
N ARG A 903 13.12 14.82 -25.02
CA ARG A 903 14.51 14.31 -25.06
C ARG A 903 14.84 13.40 -23.88
N LEU A 904 14.37 13.76 -22.68
CA LEU A 904 14.56 12.94 -21.48
C LEU A 904 13.78 11.62 -21.51
N THR A 905 12.76 11.53 -22.37
CA THR A 905 11.86 10.37 -22.46
C THR A 905 11.94 9.67 -23.81
N GLU A 906 12.96 9.98 -24.62
CA GLU A 906 13.18 9.31 -25.90
C GLU A 906 13.62 7.85 -25.67
N PRO A 907 13.13 6.88 -26.46
CA PRO A 907 13.59 5.50 -26.38
C PRO A 907 14.92 5.33 -27.13
N PHE A 908 15.79 4.43 -26.66
CA PHE A 908 17.08 4.17 -27.32
C PHE A 908 17.64 2.79 -26.96
N SER A 909 18.64 2.35 -27.74
CA SER A 909 19.43 1.16 -27.44
C SER A 909 20.86 1.34 -27.93
N PHE A 910 21.81 0.83 -27.16
CA PHE A 910 23.22 0.68 -27.53
C PHE A 910 23.70 -0.77 -27.36
N VAL A 911 22.78 -1.72 -27.21
CA VAL A 911 23.08 -3.15 -27.00
C VAL A 911 23.90 -3.73 -28.15
N LEU A 912 23.56 -3.37 -29.39
CA LEU A 912 24.29 -3.79 -30.60
C LEU A 912 25.48 -2.87 -30.94
N GLY A 913 25.87 -1.99 -30.03
CA GLY A 913 26.94 -1.01 -30.19
C GLY A 913 26.46 0.40 -30.55
N PRO A 914 27.38 1.33 -30.88
CA PRO A 914 27.05 2.74 -31.10
C PRO A 914 26.11 3.03 -32.29
N ASN A 915 26.02 2.09 -33.23
CA ASN A 915 25.16 2.18 -34.41
C ASN A 915 23.91 1.28 -34.28
N ASP A 916 23.52 0.92 -33.05
CA ASP A 916 22.34 0.11 -32.80
C ASP A 916 21.08 0.87 -33.24
N THR A 917 20.43 0.35 -34.29
CA THR A 917 19.17 0.88 -34.81
C THR A 917 17.97 0.01 -34.44
N SER A 918 18.10 -0.90 -33.47
CA SER A 918 17.02 -1.83 -33.11
C SER A 918 15.77 -1.11 -32.60
N VAL A 919 15.92 0.04 -31.94
CA VAL A 919 14.82 0.90 -31.50
C VAL A 919 14.51 1.99 -32.54
N SER A 920 15.52 2.73 -33.03
CA SER A 920 15.28 3.85 -33.95
C SER A 920 14.82 3.43 -35.36
N GLY A 921 15.21 2.23 -35.79
CA GLY A 921 14.71 1.60 -37.00
C GLY A 921 13.30 1.03 -36.84
N ASP A 922 12.79 0.99 -35.61
CA ASP A 922 11.44 0.52 -35.33
C ASP A 922 10.40 1.60 -35.64
N LYS A 923 9.49 1.29 -36.55
CA LYS A 923 8.42 2.21 -36.97
C LYS A 923 7.53 2.61 -35.79
N ASP A 924 7.36 1.72 -34.81
CA ASP A 924 6.43 1.92 -33.71
C ASP A 924 7.03 2.86 -32.65
N PHE A 925 8.36 2.94 -32.57
CA PHE A 925 9.09 3.89 -31.72
C PHE A 925 9.48 5.19 -32.43
N ASN A 926 9.52 5.21 -33.77
CA ASN A 926 9.87 6.41 -34.54
C ASN A 926 8.67 7.21 -35.08
N THR A 927 7.47 6.62 -35.07
CA THR A 927 6.23 7.34 -35.43
C THR A 927 5.92 8.37 -34.35
N SER A 928 5.64 9.61 -34.77
CA SER A 928 5.27 10.69 -33.86
C SER A 928 4.07 11.48 -34.41
N PRO A 929 2.95 11.59 -33.66
CA PRO A 929 2.74 11.03 -32.33
C PRO A 929 2.73 9.48 -32.31
N ALA A 930 3.35 8.89 -31.30
CA ALA A 930 3.41 7.44 -31.10
C ALA A 930 1.99 6.87 -30.94
N GLN A 931 1.76 5.65 -31.41
CA GLN A 931 0.44 5.00 -31.41
C GLN A 931 0.18 4.15 -30.15
N GLY A 932 1.12 4.14 -29.20
CA GLY A 932 1.03 3.27 -28.03
C GLY A 932 1.09 1.77 -28.34
N THR A 933 1.70 1.36 -29.46
CA THR A 933 1.72 -0.03 -29.92
C THR A 933 3.13 -0.50 -30.27
N ASP A 934 3.33 -1.81 -30.33
CA ASP A 934 4.53 -2.48 -30.88
C ASP A 934 4.10 -3.72 -31.66
N HIS A 935 4.66 -3.92 -32.86
CA HIS A 935 4.35 -5.04 -33.74
C HIS A 935 5.54 -5.99 -33.88
N VAL A 936 5.39 -7.21 -33.38
CA VAL A 936 6.43 -8.25 -33.38
C VAL A 936 5.97 -9.44 -34.20
N THR A 937 6.79 -9.92 -35.14
CA THR A 937 6.50 -11.12 -35.92
C THR A 937 7.34 -12.30 -35.46
N PHE A 938 6.70 -13.40 -35.06
CA PHE A 938 7.37 -14.66 -34.78
C PHE A 938 7.42 -15.52 -36.04
N GLN A 939 8.62 -15.98 -36.41
CA GLN A 939 8.88 -16.80 -37.58
C GLN A 939 9.47 -18.14 -37.14
N VAL A 940 8.59 -19.13 -36.96
CA VAL A 940 8.95 -20.43 -36.40
C VAL A 940 9.14 -21.46 -37.51
N PRO A 941 10.30 -22.13 -37.62
CA PRO A 941 10.46 -23.20 -38.60
C PRO A 941 9.45 -24.34 -38.35
N LEU A 942 8.62 -24.68 -39.34
CA LEU A 942 7.59 -25.73 -39.23
C LEU A 942 8.19 -27.09 -38.87
N ALA A 943 9.44 -27.34 -39.27
CA ALA A 943 10.18 -28.56 -38.90
C ALA A 943 10.39 -28.71 -37.38
N MET A 944 10.41 -27.61 -36.62
CA MET A 944 10.54 -27.63 -35.15
C MET A 944 9.20 -27.80 -34.43
N VAL A 945 8.09 -27.58 -35.13
CA VAL A 945 6.73 -27.59 -34.56
C VAL A 945 5.82 -28.56 -35.31
N SER A 946 6.35 -29.72 -35.69
CA SER A 946 5.59 -30.77 -36.36
C SER A 946 4.40 -31.18 -35.49
N GLY A 947 3.18 -31.11 -36.05
CA GLY A 947 1.95 -31.43 -35.33
C GLY A 947 1.42 -30.31 -34.42
N TRP A 948 1.91 -29.07 -34.56
CA TRP A 948 1.38 -27.95 -33.79
C TRP A 948 -0.13 -27.78 -33.98
N LYS A 949 -0.80 -27.40 -32.88
CA LYS A 949 -2.25 -27.17 -32.83
C LYS A 949 -2.59 -25.82 -32.21
N ASN A 950 -1.80 -25.32 -31.26
CA ASN A 950 -2.11 -24.09 -30.55
C ASN A 950 -0.91 -23.14 -30.51
N ILE A 951 -1.21 -21.85 -30.58
CA ILE A 951 -0.29 -20.74 -30.30
C ILE A 951 -0.83 -20.02 -29.07
N ARG A 952 0.05 -19.69 -28.13
CA ARG A 952 -0.26 -18.86 -26.96
C ARG A 952 0.74 -17.72 -26.85
N VAL A 953 0.24 -16.52 -26.60
CA VAL A 953 1.05 -15.32 -26.39
C VAL A 953 0.61 -14.64 -25.09
N ARG A 954 1.56 -14.33 -24.22
CA ARG A 954 1.35 -13.62 -22.94
C ARG A 954 2.21 -12.37 -22.85
N MET A 955 1.65 -11.30 -22.31
CA MET A 955 2.43 -10.18 -21.77
C MET A 955 2.73 -10.46 -20.30
N ASN A 956 3.99 -10.76 -20.00
CA ASN A 956 4.46 -10.94 -18.63
C ASN A 956 5.05 -9.64 -18.09
N TYR A 957 4.86 -9.39 -16.80
CA TYR A 957 5.39 -8.26 -16.07
C TYR A 957 6.11 -8.73 -14.80
N GLN A 958 7.28 -8.17 -14.53
CA GLN A 958 8.07 -8.49 -13.33
C GLN A 958 8.42 -7.21 -12.60
N THR A 959 7.82 -7.02 -11.42
CA THR A 959 8.23 -5.92 -10.54
C THR A 959 9.56 -6.15 -9.87
N ILE A 960 9.90 -7.41 -9.60
CA ILE A 960 11.15 -7.82 -8.97
C ILE A 960 11.77 -8.90 -9.87
N PRO A 961 12.54 -8.53 -10.90
CA PRO A 961 13.11 -9.53 -11.80
C PRO A 961 14.19 -10.38 -11.13
N PRO A 962 14.41 -11.63 -11.61
CA PRO A 962 15.47 -12.48 -11.07
C PRO A 962 16.87 -11.87 -11.09
N ALA A 963 17.20 -11.09 -12.12
CA ALA A 963 18.47 -10.39 -12.22
C ALA A 963 18.70 -9.41 -11.05
N TYR A 964 17.63 -8.71 -10.64
CA TYR A 964 17.66 -7.78 -9.51
C TYR A 964 17.93 -8.53 -8.19
N LEU A 965 17.19 -9.60 -7.91
CA LEU A 965 17.38 -10.41 -6.69
C LEU A 965 18.80 -10.98 -6.61
N ASN A 966 19.29 -11.55 -7.71
CA ASN A 966 20.64 -12.09 -7.77
C ASN A 966 21.71 -11.02 -7.48
N ALA A 967 21.55 -9.82 -8.06
CA ALA A 967 22.43 -8.70 -7.78
C ALA A 967 22.38 -8.29 -6.30
N ARG A 968 21.20 -8.15 -5.70
CA ARG A 968 21.05 -7.80 -4.27
C ARG A 968 21.66 -8.84 -3.34
N PHE A 969 21.50 -10.13 -3.61
CA PHE A 969 22.16 -11.18 -2.84
C PHE A 969 23.67 -11.12 -2.99
N ARG A 970 24.18 -11.01 -4.21
CA ARG A 970 25.62 -10.91 -4.48
C ARG A 970 26.26 -9.68 -3.83
N ASP A 971 25.69 -8.50 -4.05
CA ASP A 971 26.22 -7.23 -3.56
C ASP A 971 26.16 -7.14 -2.02
N SER A 972 25.26 -7.90 -1.40
CA SER A 972 25.10 -7.94 0.05
C SER A 972 25.91 -9.02 0.76
N LEU A 973 26.10 -10.18 0.11
CA LEU A 973 26.79 -11.35 0.66
C LEU A 973 28.27 -11.41 0.29
N LEU A 974 28.76 -10.52 -0.57
CA LEU A 974 30.17 -10.37 -0.89
C LEU A 974 30.70 -8.97 -0.52
N ASP A 975 31.96 -8.90 -0.08
CA ASP A 975 32.68 -7.64 0.09
C ASP A 975 33.23 -7.12 -1.26
N GLY A 976 33.83 -5.94 -1.26
CA GLY A 976 34.43 -5.34 -2.47
C GLY A 976 35.60 -6.13 -3.08
N LYS A 977 36.07 -7.20 -2.43
CA LYS A 977 37.09 -8.14 -2.91
C LYS A 977 36.49 -9.49 -3.33
N GLY A 978 35.18 -9.66 -3.23
CA GLY A 978 34.48 -10.92 -3.52
C GLY A 978 34.53 -11.96 -2.39
N ASN A 979 34.96 -11.61 -1.18
CA ASN A 979 34.91 -12.53 -0.04
C ASN A 979 33.52 -12.50 0.62
N PRO A 980 33.09 -13.59 1.28
CA PRO A 980 31.82 -13.61 2.01
C PRO A 980 31.70 -12.47 3.05
N SER A 981 30.56 -11.78 3.04
CA SER A 981 30.19 -10.74 4.01
C SER A 981 28.84 -11.03 4.65
N GLN A 982 28.63 -10.54 5.86
CA GLN A 982 27.34 -10.67 6.54
C GLN A 982 26.33 -9.65 5.98
N PRO A 983 25.10 -10.08 5.68
CA PRO A 983 24.04 -9.17 5.26
C PRO A 983 23.50 -8.37 6.45
N GLU A 984 23.09 -7.14 6.18
CA GLU A 984 22.41 -6.25 7.12
C GLU A 984 20.94 -6.71 7.35
N PRO A 985 20.24 -6.18 8.37
CA PRO A 985 18.93 -6.68 8.78
C PRO A 985 17.83 -6.67 7.71
N ALA A 986 17.73 -5.64 6.86
CA ALA A 986 16.73 -5.61 5.78
C ALA A 986 17.07 -6.60 4.66
N VAL A 987 18.35 -6.79 4.33
CA VAL A 987 18.76 -7.84 3.39
C VAL A 987 18.46 -9.24 3.93
N LYS A 988 18.65 -9.50 5.23
CA LYS A 988 18.23 -10.79 5.84
C LYS A 988 16.73 -11.02 5.65
N ARG A 989 15.91 -9.99 5.87
CA ARG A 989 14.46 -10.03 5.60
C ARG A 989 14.19 -10.30 4.11
N LEU A 990 14.89 -9.63 3.20
CA LEU A 990 14.76 -9.86 1.76
C LEU A 990 15.03 -11.33 1.38
N ILE A 991 16.15 -11.90 1.83
CA ILE A 991 16.53 -13.30 1.56
C ILE A 991 15.45 -14.25 2.09
N TYR A 992 15.03 -14.06 3.34
CA TYR A 992 14.04 -14.94 3.97
C TYR A 992 12.67 -14.82 3.28
N MET A 993 12.16 -13.60 3.11
CA MET A 993 10.83 -13.35 2.55
C MET A 993 10.74 -13.81 1.11
N THR A 994 11.76 -13.57 0.27
CA THR A 994 11.74 -14.01 -1.14
C THR A 994 11.84 -15.54 -1.27
N SER A 995 12.63 -16.21 -0.44
CA SER A 995 12.70 -17.68 -0.47
C SER A 995 11.45 -18.36 0.09
N HIS A 996 10.75 -17.73 1.03
CA HIS A 996 9.56 -18.30 1.69
C HIS A 996 8.25 -17.70 1.22
N LEU A 997 8.26 -16.81 0.21
CA LEU A 997 7.03 -16.24 -0.35
C LEU A 997 6.24 -17.35 -1.04
N ASN A 998 5.02 -17.59 -0.57
CA ASN A 998 4.14 -18.56 -1.18
C ASN A 998 3.40 -17.89 -2.33
N THR A 999 4.00 -17.88 -3.52
CA THR A 999 3.38 -17.29 -4.72
C THR A 999 2.29 -18.17 -5.34
N LYS A 1000 2.05 -19.38 -4.79
CA LYS A 1000 1.10 -20.37 -5.35
C LYS A 1000 -0.26 -20.35 -4.68
N THR A 1001 -0.49 -19.53 -3.66
CA THR A 1001 -1.80 -19.34 -3.01
C THR A 1001 -2.78 -18.54 -3.88
N SER A 1002 -2.59 -18.57 -5.20
CA SER A 1002 -3.24 -17.81 -6.28
C SER A 1002 -4.49 -17.05 -5.86
N LEU A 1003 -4.47 -15.73 -6.08
CA LEU A 1003 -5.66 -14.90 -6.21
C LEU A 1003 -6.62 -15.59 -7.20
N SER A 1004 -7.57 -16.38 -6.69
CA SER A 1004 -8.52 -17.10 -7.52
C SER A 1004 -9.70 -16.17 -7.80
N TYR A 1005 -9.67 -15.51 -8.95
CA TYR A 1005 -10.74 -14.61 -9.37
C TYR A 1005 -11.92 -15.40 -9.94
N LYS A 1006 -13.15 -15.05 -9.52
CA LYS A 1006 -14.39 -15.49 -10.16
C LYS A 1006 -15.13 -14.25 -10.64
N SER A 1007 -15.00 -13.91 -11.93
CA SER A 1007 -15.89 -12.90 -12.53
C SER A 1007 -17.32 -13.45 -12.52
N GLN A 1008 -18.31 -12.63 -12.17
CA GLN A 1008 -19.70 -13.05 -12.29
C GLN A 1008 -20.03 -13.32 -13.76
N GLY A 1009 -20.42 -14.56 -14.09
CA GLY A 1009 -20.87 -14.94 -15.43
C GLY A 1009 -19.84 -15.66 -16.29
N GLN A 1010 -18.58 -15.77 -15.87
CA GLN A 1010 -17.62 -16.71 -16.44
C GLN A 1010 -17.30 -17.81 -15.42
N GLY A 1011 -17.21 -19.07 -15.89
CA GLY A 1011 -16.77 -20.17 -15.03
C GLY A 1011 -15.43 -19.83 -14.37
N ALA A 1012 -15.12 -20.44 -13.22
CA ALA A 1012 -13.86 -20.21 -12.53
C ALA A 1012 -12.67 -20.58 -13.45
N SER A 1013 -12.10 -19.59 -14.13
CA SER A 1013 -10.80 -19.72 -14.77
C SER A 1013 -9.76 -19.44 -13.69
N GLN A 1014 -8.89 -20.41 -13.41
CA GLN A 1014 -7.66 -20.09 -12.69
C GLN A 1014 -6.85 -19.15 -13.58
N VAL A 1015 -6.91 -17.85 -13.29
CA VAL A 1015 -5.98 -16.91 -13.88
C VAL A 1015 -4.63 -17.23 -13.26
N ASP A 1016 -3.72 -17.72 -14.09
CA ASP A 1016 -2.30 -17.89 -13.80
C ASP A 1016 -1.64 -16.51 -13.66
N LEU A 1017 -2.12 -15.76 -12.67
CA LEU A 1017 -1.96 -14.32 -12.56
C LEU A 1017 -0.61 -13.97 -11.98
N MET A 1018 -0.20 -14.73 -10.96
CA MET A 1018 1.07 -14.62 -10.27
C MET A 1018 1.60 -16.03 -10.13
N ASN A 1019 2.48 -16.44 -11.04
CA ASN A 1019 3.27 -17.62 -10.82
C ASN A 1019 4.72 -17.26 -11.15
N ASN A 1020 5.62 -17.81 -10.35
CA ASN A 1020 7.04 -17.75 -10.65
C ASN A 1020 7.54 -16.30 -10.78
N TRP A 1021 7.26 -15.43 -9.80
CA TRP A 1021 7.75 -14.04 -9.79
C TRP A 1021 7.33 -13.18 -10.99
N SER A 1022 6.30 -13.59 -11.73
CA SER A 1022 5.83 -12.93 -12.94
C SER A 1022 4.31 -12.77 -12.92
N MET A 1023 3.85 -11.65 -13.46
CA MET A 1023 2.43 -11.32 -13.61
C MET A 1023 2.01 -11.37 -15.07
N VAL A 1024 0.94 -12.10 -15.39
CA VAL A 1024 0.36 -12.10 -16.75
C VAL A 1024 -0.66 -10.97 -16.86
N LEU A 1025 -0.31 -9.91 -17.59
CA LEU A 1025 -1.17 -8.75 -17.78
C LEU A 1025 -2.19 -8.94 -18.90
N SER A 1026 -1.85 -9.74 -19.92
CA SER A 1026 -2.74 -10.08 -21.03
C SER A 1026 -2.30 -11.37 -21.69
N GLU A 1027 -3.26 -12.12 -22.24
CA GLU A 1027 -3.04 -13.37 -22.95
C GLU A 1027 -3.93 -13.43 -24.20
N ALA A 1028 -3.36 -13.89 -25.31
CA ALA A 1028 -4.06 -14.25 -26.53
C ALA A 1028 -3.69 -15.67 -26.95
N SER A 1029 -4.65 -16.37 -27.53
CA SER A 1029 -4.45 -17.74 -28.01
C SER A 1029 -5.08 -17.93 -29.39
N MET A 1030 -4.54 -18.87 -30.14
CA MET A 1030 -5.01 -19.24 -31.47
C MET A 1030 -4.90 -20.74 -31.63
N THR A 1031 -5.96 -21.37 -32.09
CA THR A 1031 -6.00 -22.81 -32.37
C THR A 1031 -6.09 -23.02 -33.87
N LYS A 1032 -5.18 -23.83 -34.40
CA LYS A 1032 -5.23 -24.30 -35.79
C LYS A 1032 -6.53 -25.09 -35.97
N PRO A 1033 -7.34 -24.82 -37.02
CA PRO A 1033 -8.59 -25.53 -37.28
C PRO A 1033 -8.45 -27.07 -37.24
#